data_AF-A0A9D8NAH3-F1
#
_entry.id   AF-A0A9D8NAH3-F1
#
_cell.length_a   1.000
_cell.length_b   1.000
_cell.length_c   1.000
_cell.angle_alpha   90.00
_cell.angle_beta   90.00
_cell.angle_gamma   90.00
#
_symmetry.space_group_name_H-M   'P 1'
#
loop_
_entity.id
_entity.type
_entity.pdbx_description
1 polymer ?
#
loop_
_entity_poly.entity_id
_entity_poly.type
_entity_poly.pdbx_seq_one_letter_code
_entity_poly.pdbx_strand_id
1 'polypeptide(L)'
;MIQLSAGLPAESWPDGTSVDKWFTQKEKVVKGREAKRFSILDYGAVQDSTVLQTEAIQRTIDAAAKRGGTVVIPEGVYLSGALFFKPRTHLVLEAGAVLKGSDDISAYPDAPVHIEGVLQPYAAALVNAYEADGFTITGPGTLDGGGARYWDAFWARRKENPACTNLEVRRPRMISVSGSSDVLIRDVHLRNAGFWNIHLYKCSRVRLRGVDVYAPVAPVKAPSTDGVDIDACSKVHIDSCRFATGDDLIAVKGGKGPWADTDPCNGTNSEVLVEHCRFGHGSGVLVFGSECVGARNVVLRDSKVDGTDRLLWLKMRPDTPQDYSHILVERVKGKVDRILYVKPWRQFFDLKGRTDIPMSYASDVLIRDCDLKCRVQERVEQDDSQYRLERIRWKDNKIRFTYNTDESKAGTYSLEDPLRFADGRPVRDPAQWPERRREILSLFEREMYGRIPGPSPVYLDSLEEGTTLAGFARRKQVRMWFSPDRTGPKIDWLILRPADAKGPVPAIMLLNYYGNHTLLSDPEVLVPDCWLDDSKTHKINGNRASEEGRGLFQDKNLLSVFPVEMILARGYAFVTACYGEVSADPEATELQDSLAWGGVFGLWPDGGKPGGPRALGAWAWALMRGLDMIEAEPALDASRVLVTGSSRLGKAALLAGAWDERFKAVVVNQTGGGGVPLAKRNFGEHVLSETSRFTHWFSPAYAKYAGKEASSMPFDQHLLVSCLAPRAFLVEGFNNPWFDTKGEFLCLQAASPVWTFLGAPGLPEVDWPDDYDTSAIGPRLGYARHPHGHGFAAIDWTWILDFADVNL
;
A
#
# COMPACT_ATOMS: atom_id res chain seq x y z
N MET A 1 29.83 7.76 5.80
CA MET A 1 29.12 8.73 6.67
C MET A 1 29.40 10.14 6.17
N ILE A 2 28.46 10.72 5.43
CA ILE A 2 28.35 12.18 5.25
C ILE A 2 26.98 12.51 5.86
N GLN A 3 27.00 13.19 7.01
CA GLN A 3 25.79 13.75 7.62
C GLN A 3 25.28 14.88 6.71
N LEU A 4 24.14 14.67 6.04
CA LEU A 4 23.29 15.78 5.60
C LEU A 4 22.24 16.04 6.69
N SER A 5 22.69 16.62 7.80
CA SER A 5 21.83 17.19 8.84
C SER A 5 21.62 18.68 8.57
N ALA A 6 20.67 19.00 7.69
CA ALA A 6 19.95 20.28 7.68
C ALA A 6 18.78 20.12 6.70
N GLY A 7 17.55 20.41 7.14
CA GLY A 7 16.41 20.47 6.22
C GLY A 7 16.70 21.47 5.10
N LEU A 8 16.46 21.08 3.85
CA LEU A 8 16.56 21.99 2.71
C LEU A 8 15.74 23.26 3.00
N PRO A 9 16.31 24.47 2.79
CA PRO A 9 15.56 25.71 2.84
C PRO A 9 14.37 25.66 1.89
N ALA A 10 13.27 26.34 2.21
CA ALA A 10 12.06 26.41 1.36
C ALA A 10 12.31 26.99 -0.06
N GLU A 11 13.50 27.57 -0.28
CA GLU A 11 13.97 28.22 -1.51
C GLU A 11 15.00 27.39 -2.30
N SER A 12 15.12 26.08 -2.02
CA SER A 12 16.02 25.17 -2.76
C SER A 12 15.28 24.04 -3.45
N TRP A 13 15.76 23.66 -4.64
CA TRP A 13 15.37 22.43 -5.33
C TRP A 13 15.88 21.19 -4.58
N PRO A 14 15.32 19.99 -4.85
CA PRO A 14 15.72 18.78 -4.14
C PRO A 14 17.17 18.32 -4.42
N ASP A 15 17.81 18.85 -5.46
CA ASP A 15 19.26 18.67 -5.71
C ASP A 15 20.16 19.65 -4.95
N GLY A 16 19.58 20.56 -4.16
CA GLY A 16 20.27 21.57 -3.37
C GLY A 16 20.52 22.90 -4.09
N THR A 17 20.20 23.01 -5.38
CA THR A 17 20.32 24.28 -6.12
C THR A 17 19.24 25.28 -5.67
N SER A 18 19.49 26.58 -5.81
CA SER A 18 18.51 27.61 -5.46
C SER A 18 17.36 27.66 -6.46
N VAL A 19 16.14 27.81 -5.96
CA VAL A 19 14.96 28.07 -6.79
C VAL A 19 15.07 29.49 -7.36
N ASP A 20 14.93 29.61 -8.68
CA ASP A 20 14.95 30.89 -9.38
C ASP A 20 13.87 31.85 -8.80
N LYS A 21 14.23 33.12 -8.60
CA LYS A 21 13.30 34.16 -8.12
C LYS A 21 12.06 34.28 -9.00
N TRP A 22 12.11 33.88 -10.26
CA TRP A 22 10.95 33.82 -11.15
C TRP A 22 9.78 33.04 -10.54
N PHE A 23 10.01 31.93 -9.80
CA PHE A 23 8.94 31.16 -9.14
C PHE A 23 8.27 31.92 -8.00
N THR A 24 9.01 32.77 -7.29
CA THR A 24 8.52 33.51 -6.11
C THR A 24 8.06 34.93 -6.44
N GLN A 25 8.38 35.42 -7.65
CA GLN A 25 7.90 36.70 -8.14
C GLN A 25 6.38 36.66 -8.28
N LYS A 26 5.70 37.34 -7.35
CA LYS A 26 4.33 37.80 -7.53
C LYS A 26 4.34 38.88 -8.59
N GLU A 27 4.33 38.49 -9.87
CA GLU A 27 4.24 39.46 -10.95
C GLU A 27 3.04 40.38 -10.69
N LYS A 28 3.31 41.69 -10.66
CA LYS A 28 2.34 42.66 -11.18
C LYS A 28 2.07 42.16 -12.59
N VAL A 29 0.83 41.73 -12.82
CA VAL A 29 0.25 41.47 -14.13
C VAL A 29 1.06 42.23 -15.19
N VAL A 30 1.49 41.59 -16.27
CA VAL A 30 1.44 42.31 -17.53
C VAL A 30 -0.04 42.64 -17.69
N LYS A 31 -0.51 43.72 -17.02
CA LYS A 31 -1.66 44.50 -17.47
C LYS A 31 -1.25 44.69 -18.91
N GLY A 32 -1.85 43.93 -19.83
CA GLY A 32 -1.54 44.00 -21.25
C GLY A 32 -1.34 45.47 -21.51
N ARG A 33 -0.08 45.87 -21.72
CA ARG A 33 0.34 47.27 -21.62
C ARG A 33 -0.42 47.97 -22.71
N GLU A 34 -1.59 48.52 -22.38
CA GLU A 34 -2.44 49.25 -23.30
C GLU A 34 -2.64 48.54 -24.66
N ALA A 35 -2.61 47.20 -24.67
CA ALA A 35 -2.66 46.43 -25.91
C ALA A 35 -4.07 46.52 -26.45
N LYS A 36 -4.20 46.94 -27.71
CA LYS A 36 -5.50 47.14 -28.34
C LYS A 36 -6.34 45.86 -28.21
N ARG A 37 -7.57 46.01 -27.71
CA ARG A 37 -8.53 44.92 -27.57
C ARG A 37 -9.26 44.71 -28.89
N PHE A 38 -9.46 43.45 -29.25
CA PHE A 38 -10.15 43.02 -30.46
C PHE A 38 -11.26 42.07 -30.03
N SER A 39 -12.49 42.59 -29.91
CA SER A 39 -13.66 41.76 -29.62
C SER A 39 -14.00 40.91 -30.84
N ILE A 40 -14.30 39.63 -30.65
CA ILE A 40 -14.74 38.78 -31.76
C ILE A 40 -16.03 39.27 -32.43
N LEU A 41 -16.86 40.04 -31.70
CA LEU A 41 -18.10 40.61 -32.23
C LEU A 41 -17.83 41.65 -33.33
N ASP A 42 -16.74 42.41 -33.22
CA ASP A 42 -16.33 43.42 -34.21
C ASP A 42 -15.87 42.78 -35.54
N TYR A 43 -15.71 41.45 -35.57
CA TYR A 43 -15.20 40.68 -36.71
C TYR A 43 -16.20 39.63 -37.21
N GLY A 44 -17.46 39.75 -36.80
CA GLY A 44 -18.58 38.98 -37.32
C GLY A 44 -18.94 37.73 -36.52
N ALA A 45 -18.40 37.55 -35.31
CA ALA A 45 -18.93 36.55 -34.39
C ALA A 45 -20.27 37.01 -33.80
N VAL A 46 -21.17 36.08 -33.56
CA VAL A 46 -22.51 36.26 -32.99
C VAL A 46 -22.68 35.35 -31.77
N GLN A 47 -23.56 35.69 -30.84
CA GLN A 47 -23.84 34.86 -29.65
C GLN A 47 -24.75 33.66 -30.01
N ASP A 48 -24.27 32.76 -30.86
CA ASP A 48 -24.97 31.54 -31.27
C ASP A 48 -24.04 30.32 -31.14
N SER A 49 -24.43 29.41 -30.25
CA SER A 49 -23.69 28.17 -29.95
C SER A 49 -23.85 27.06 -31.00
N THR A 50 -24.69 27.28 -32.02
CA THR A 50 -24.99 26.30 -33.09
C THR A 50 -24.27 26.60 -34.39
N VAL A 51 -23.77 27.83 -34.56
CA VAL A 51 -23.05 28.26 -35.75
C VAL A 51 -21.56 28.11 -35.53
N LEU A 52 -20.84 27.44 -36.44
CA LEU A 52 -19.39 27.34 -36.41
C LEU A 52 -18.76 28.69 -36.82
N GLN A 53 -18.05 29.35 -35.91
CA GLN A 53 -17.58 30.74 -36.09
C GLN A 53 -16.05 30.86 -36.21
N THR A 54 -15.38 29.76 -36.52
CA THR A 54 -13.92 29.65 -36.56
C THR A 54 -13.28 30.71 -37.44
N GLU A 55 -13.83 30.97 -38.64
CA GLU A 55 -13.29 31.99 -39.53
C GLU A 55 -13.39 33.40 -38.95
N ALA A 56 -14.50 33.74 -38.30
CA ALA A 56 -14.69 35.07 -37.70
C ALA A 56 -13.70 35.30 -36.57
N ILE A 57 -13.53 34.32 -35.69
CA ILE A 57 -12.62 34.39 -34.55
C ILE A 57 -11.15 34.39 -35.05
N GLN A 58 -10.82 33.58 -36.05
CA GLN A 58 -9.47 33.58 -36.66
C GLN A 58 -9.14 34.93 -37.32
N ARG A 59 -10.10 35.58 -37.97
CA ARG A 59 -9.90 36.96 -38.50
C ARG A 59 -9.60 37.96 -37.38
N THR A 60 -10.24 37.83 -36.21
CA THR A 60 -9.93 38.66 -35.03
C THR A 60 -8.49 38.45 -34.57
N ILE A 61 -8.05 37.19 -34.48
CA ILE A 61 -6.68 36.83 -34.11
C ILE A 61 -5.67 37.42 -35.10
N ASP A 62 -5.94 37.28 -36.40
CA ASP A 62 -5.08 37.82 -37.46
C ASP A 62 -5.00 39.34 -37.43
N ALA A 63 -6.11 40.02 -37.11
CA ALA A 63 -6.13 41.47 -36.94
C ALA A 63 -5.33 41.91 -35.70
N ALA A 64 -5.46 41.18 -34.58
CA ALA A 64 -4.70 41.44 -33.36
C ALA A 64 -3.19 41.25 -33.58
N ALA A 65 -2.78 40.20 -34.28
CA ALA A 65 -1.38 39.86 -34.55
C ALA A 65 -0.62 40.96 -35.31
N LYS A 66 -1.30 41.65 -36.23
CA LYS A 66 -0.72 42.76 -37.00
C LYS A 66 -0.31 43.94 -36.12
N ARG A 67 -0.97 44.14 -34.97
CA ARG A 67 -0.79 45.32 -34.11
C ARG A 67 -0.18 45.01 -32.74
N GLY A 68 -0.10 43.73 -32.37
CA GLY A 68 0.12 43.32 -30.99
C GLY A 68 -1.15 43.62 -30.19
N GLY A 69 -1.89 42.58 -29.79
CA GLY A 69 -3.28 42.78 -29.37
C GLY A 69 -3.86 41.65 -28.56
N THR A 70 -4.93 41.97 -27.84
CA THR A 70 -5.69 41.02 -27.03
C THR A 70 -7.00 40.69 -27.73
N VAL A 71 -7.18 39.42 -28.08
CA VAL A 71 -8.44 38.87 -28.57
C VAL A 71 -9.36 38.65 -27.38
N VAL A 72 -10.56 39.21 -27.46
CA VAL A 72 -11.54 39.19 -26.37
C VAL A 72 -12.72 38.34 -26.80
N ILE A 73 -13.01 37.31 -26.00
CA ILE A 73 -14.27 36.56 -26.05
C ILE A 73 -15.18 37.18 -24.97
N PRO A 74 -16.21 37.94 -25.37
CA PRO A 74 -17.13 38.54 -24.40
C PRO A 74 -18.11 37.49 -23.86
N GLU A 75 -18.99 37.90 -22.95
CA GLU A 75 -20.09 37.08 -22.46
C GLU A 75 -20.86 36.40 -23.61
N GLY A 76 -21.28 35.15 -23.43
CA GLY A 76 -22.01 34.35 -24.42
C GLY A 76 -21.27 33.08 -24.82
N VAL A 77 -21.91 32.26 -25.66
CA VAL A 77 -21.37 30.97 -26.12
C VAL A 77 -21.04 31.03 -27.61
N TYR A 78 -19.79 30.72 -27.96
CA TYR A 78 -19.27 30.80 -29.33
C TYR A 78 -18.65 29.47 -29.73
N LEU A 79 -19.20 28.83 -30.78
CA LEU A 79 -18.72 27.54 -31.27
C LEU A 79 -17.55 27.73 -32.25
N SER A 80 -16.46 26.99 -32.07
CA SER A 80 -15.30 27.01 -32.95
C SER A 80 -14.60 25.65 -33.05
N GLY A 81 -14.04 25.35 -34.22
CA GLY A 81 -12.90 24.47 -34.41
C GLY A 81 -11.57 25.14 -34.02
N ALA A 82 -10.47 24.70 -34.62
CA ALA A 82 -9.12 25.13 -34.23
C ALA A 82 -8.85 26.62 -34.50
N LEU A 83 -8.25 27.29 -33.50
CA LEU A 83 -7.79 28.67 -33.58
C LEU A 83 -6.26 28.72 -33.44
N PHE A 84 -5.60 29.51 -34.28
CA PHE A 84 -4.15 29.64 -34.34
C PHE A 84 -3.72 31.06 -33.95
N PHE A 85 -3.25 31.20 -32.72
CA PHE A 85 -2.67 32.43 -32.19
C PHE A 85 -1.25 32.64 -32.70
N LYS A 86 -0.91 33.91 -32.92
CA LYS A 86 0.37 34.35 -33.51
C LYS A 86 1.21 35.06 -32.45
N PRO A 87 2.53 35.22 -32.67
CA PRO A 87 3.37 35.99 -31.75
C PRO A 87 2.77 37.38 -31.46
N ARG A 88 2.90 37.84 -30.21
CA ARG A 88 2.35 39.11 -29.69
C ARG A 88 0.82 39.18 -29.61
N THR A 89 0.14 38.04 -29.63
CA THR A 89 -1.31 37.97 -29.37
C THR A 89 -1.60 37.40 -27.99
N HIS A 90 -2.75 37.76 -27.43
CA HIS A 90 -3.23 37.30 -26.13
C HIS A 90 -4.72 36.96 -26.21
N LEU A 91 -5.19 36.08 -25.35
CA LEU A 91 -6.60 35.68 -25.24
C LEU A 91 -7.15 36.11 -23.87
N VAL A 92 -8.29 36.80 -23.90
CA VAL A 92 -9.10 37.10 -22.72
C VAL A 92 -10.49 36.50 -22.87
N LEU A 93 -10.91 35.70 -21.89
CA LEU A 93 -12.26 35.18 -21.74
C LEU A 93 -12.94 35.98 -20.62
N GLU A 94 -13.91 36.83 -20.98
CA GLU A 94 -14.63 37.64 -20.00
C GLU A 94 -15.58 36.79 -19.14
N ALA A 95 -16.11 37.38 -18.06
CA ALA A 95 -17.09 36.69 -17.23
C ALA A 95 -18.32 36.27 -18.07
N GLY A 96 -18.75 35.03 -17.92
CA GLY A 96 -19.85 34.45 -18.70
C GLY A 96 -19.48 34.09 -20.16
N ALA A 97 -18.24 34.31 -20.59
CA ALA A 97 -17.78 33.85 -21.90
C ALA A 97 -17.60 32.33 -21.92
N VAL A 98 -18.05 31.67 -22.98
CA VAL A 98 -17.79 30.26 -23.29
C VAL A 98 -17.33 30.16 -24.73
N LEU A 99 -16.05 29.83 -24.93
CA LEU A 99 -15.55 29.41 -26.23
C LEU A 99 -15.65 27.88 -26.28
N LYS A 100 -16.63 27.39 -27.05
CA LYS A 100 -17.00 25.98 -27.15
C LYS A 100 -16.35 25.35 -28.37
N GLY A 101 -15.69 24.22 -28.18
CA GLY A 101 -15.12 23.38 -29.21
C GLY A 101 -16.20 22.63 -29.99
N SER A 102 -16.01 22.51 -31.29
CA SER A 102 -16.80 21.63 -32.15
C SER A 102 -16.66 20.17 -31.72
N ASP A 103 -17.78 19.45 -31.69
CA ASP A 103 -17.80 17.99 -31.52
C ASP A 103 -17.65 17.25 -32.87
N ASP A 104 -17.41 18.00 -33.95
CA ASP A 104 -16.97 17.51 -35.25
C ASP A 104 -15.46 17.68 -35.43
N ILE A 105 -14.75 16.56 -35.57
CA ILE A 105 -13.30 16.52 -35.73
C ILE A 105 -12.84 17.22 -37.01
N SER A 106 -13.68 17.33 -38.04
CA SER A 106 -13.30 18.01 -39.29
C SER A 106 -13.07 19.51 -39.11
N ALA A 107 -13.54 20.09 -38.00
CA ALA A 107 -13.25 21.47 -37.62
C ALA A 107 -11.82 21.67 -37.08
N TYR A 108 -11.05 20.58 -36.92
CA TYR A 108 -9.69 20.58 -36.41
C TYR A 108 -8.73 20.04 -37.48
N PRO A 109 -8.09 20.92 -38.27
CA PRO A 109 -7.13 20.50 -39.28
C PRO A 109 -5.93 19.80 -38.62
N ASP A 110 -5.21 19.03 -39.44
CA ASP A 110 -3.97 18.38 -39.01
C ASP A 110 -2.89 19.43 -38.75
N ALA A 111 -2.19 19.27 -37.64
CA ALA A 111 -1.01 20.04 -37.27
C ALA A 111 0.14 19.09 -36.89
N PRO A 112 1.41 19.50 -37.06
CA PRO A 112 2.54 18.76 -36.53
C PRO A 112 2.51 18.82 -35.01
N VAL A 113 2.36 17.66 -34.39
CA VAL A 113 2.01 17.56 -32.99
C VAL A 113 2.88 16.50 -32.32
N HIS A 114 3.48 16.84 -31.19
CA HIS A 114 4.01 15.83 -30.29
C HIS A 114 2.86 15.20 -29.49
N ILE A 115 2.41 14.02 -29.90
CA ILE A 115 1.26 13.32 -29.30
C ILE A 115 1.65 11.88 -29.07
N GLU A 116 1.34 11.35 -27.89
CA GLU A 116 1.70 9.98 -27.53
C GLU A 116 3.22 9.74 -27.67
N GLY A 117 4.05 10.73 -27.35
CA GLY A 117 5.53 10.66 -27.33
C GLY A 117 6.21 10.61 -28.69
N VAL A 118 5.51 11.00 -29.77
CA VAL A 118 6.04 11.09 -31.13
C VAL A 118 5.53 12.35 -31.81
N LEU A 119 6.39 13.03 -32.58
CA LEU A 119 6.01 14.16 -33.44
C LEU A 119 5.38 13.64 -34.75
N GLN A 120 4.08 13.88 -34.95
CA GLN A 120 3.35 13.41 -36.13
C GLN A 120 2.13 14.30 -36.45
N PRO A 121 1.57 14.25 -37.67
CA PRO A 121 0.31 14.91 -37.98
C PRO A 121 -0.83 14.38 -37.09
N TYR A 122 -1.53 15.28 -36.40
CA TYR A 122 -2.71 14.96 -35.61
C TYR A 122 -3.65 16.16 -35.51
N ALA A 123 -4.85 15.98 -34.95
CA ALA A 123 -5.82 17.08 -34.84
C ALA A 123 -5.26 18.23 -34.00
N ALA A 124 -5.37 19.45 -34.52
CA ALA A 124 -5.06 20.67 -33.78
C ALA A 124 -5.94 20.80 -32.53
N ALA A 125 -5.50 21.62 -31.57
CA ALA A 125 -6.29 21.96 -30.40
C ALA A 125 -7.37 23.01 -30.73
N LEU A 126 -8.27 23.30 -29.79
CA LEU A 126 -9.16 24.46 -29.88
C LEU A 126 -8.36 25.76 -29.87
N VAL A 127 -7.36 25.89 -28.99
CA VAL A 127 -6.44 27.03 -28.92
C VAL A 127 -5.01 26.55 -29.17
N ASN A 128 -4.38 27.05 -30.22
CA ASN A 128 -3.01 26.71 -30.62
C ASN A 128 -2.13 27.98 -30.61
N ALA A 129 -0.99 27.93 -29.92
CA ALA A 129 0.01 28.99 -29.92
C ALA A 129 1.40 28.38 -30.10
N TYR A 130 2.00 28.58 -31.27
CA TYR A 130 3.30 28.01 -31.62
C TYR A 130 4.32 29.12 -31.78
N GLU A 131 5.50 28.97 -31.16
CA GLU A 131 6.59 29.94 -31.19
C GLU A 131 6.12 31.36 -30.78
N ALA A 132 5.24 31.42 -29.78
CA ALA A 132 4.53 32.61 -29.33
C ALA A 132 4.98 33.03 -27.93
N ASP A 133 6.21 33.52 -27.83
CA ASP A 133 6.75 34.03 -26.57
C ASP A 133 5.84 35.12 -25.96
N GLY A 134 5.59 35.02 -24.65
CA GLY A 134 4.71 35.92 -23.91
C GLY A 134 3.22 35.63 -24.09
N PHE A 135 2.82 34.53 -24.75
CA PHE A 135 1.41 34.22 -24.97
C PHE A 135 0.64 34.08 -23.66
N THR A 136 -0.55 34.67 -23.61
CA THR A 136 -1.40 34.61 -22.41
C THR A 136 -2.83 34.20 -22.72
N ILE A 137 -3.42 33.43 -21.81
CA ILE A 137 -4.85 33.13 -21.75
C ILE A 137 -5.32 33.53 -20.36
N THR A 138 -6.25 34.48 -20.27
CA THR A 138 -6.67 35.02 -18.97
C THR A 138 -8.18 35.26 -18.87
N GLY A 139 -8.69 35.31 -17.64
CA GLY A 139 -10.04 35.76 -17.32
C GLY A 139 -10.96 34.64 -16.85
N PRO A 140 -12.12 34.96 -16.24
CA PRO A 140 -12.97 33.99 -15.55
C PRO A 140 -13.91 33.18 -16.46
N GLY A 141 -13.82 33.34 -17.79
CA GLY A 141 -14.62 32.59 -18.74
C GLY A 141 -14.15 31.15 -18.93
N THR A 142 -14.84 30.43 -19.82
CA THR A 142 -14.71 28.99 -20.01
C THR A 142 -14.23 28.63 -21.41
N LEU A 143 -13.27 27.72 -21.48
CA LEU A 143 -13.02 26.90 -22.67
C LEU A 143 -13.73 25.57 -22.46
N ASP A 144 -14.71 25.25 -23.30
CA ASP A 144 -15.42 23.97 -23.27
C ASP A 144 -15.01 23.16 -24.50
N GLY A 145 -14.51 21.93 -24.32
CA GLY A 145 -14.00 21.11 -25.42
C GLY A 145 -15.05 20.33 -26.20
N GLY A 146 -16.32 20.32 -25.80
CA GLY A 146 -17.37 19.54 -26.47
C GLY A 146 -17.13 18.02 -26.44
N GLY A 147 -16.45 17.52 -25.41
CA GLY A 147 -15.84 16.19 -25.37
C GLY A 147 -16.76 14.97 -25.50
N ALA A 148 -18.05 15.09 -25.17
CA ALA A 148 -18.94 13.93 -24.97
C ALA A 148 -18.95 12.95 -26.16
N ARG A 149 -19.17 13.47 -27.38
CA ARG A 149 -19.21 12.64 -28.61
C ARG A 149 -17.88 11.94 -28.88
N TYR A 150 -16.76 12.57 -28.56
CA TYR A 150 -15.43 11.99 -28.69
C TYR A 150 -15.19 10.85 -27.70
N TRP A 151 -15.70 10.99 -26.46
CA TRP A 151 -15.59 9.96 -25.43
C TRP A 151 -16.43 8.73 -25.78
N ASP A 152 -17.65 8.93 -26.26
CA ASP A 152 -18.53 7.84 -26.75
C ASP A 152 -17.86 7.05 -27.87
N ALA A 153 -17.30 7.77 -28.86
CA ALA A 153 -16.57 7.14 -29.96
C ALA A 153 -15.35 6.34 -29.48
N PHE A 154 -14.58 6.86 -28.51
CA PHE A 154 -13.43 6.16 -27.95
C PHE A 154 -13.83 4.86 -27.25
N TRP A 155 -14.84 4.89 -26.38
CA TRP A 155 -15.26 3.70 -25.66
C TRP A 155 -15.96 2.67 -26.55
N ALA A 156 -16.70 3.11 -27.57
CA ALA A 156 -17.20 2.22 -28.61
C ALA A 156 -16.05 1.49 -29.31
N ARG A 157 -15.00 2.21 -29.72
CA ARG A 157 -13.82 1.61 -30.34
C ARG A 157 -13.07 0.67 -29.40
N ARG A 158 -12.94 1.02 -28.12
CA ARG A 158 -12.28 0.18 -27.11
C ARG A 158 -13.04 -1.11 -26.83
N LYS A 159 -14.38 -1.07 -26.93
CA LYS A 159 -15.24 -2.25 -26.82
C LYS A 159 -15.06 -3.19 -28.00
N GLU A 160 -14.92 -2.66 -29.21
CA GLU A 160 -14.63 -3.45 -30.41
C GLU A 160 -13.21 -4.04 -30.40
N ASN A 161 -12.23 -3.25 -30.00
CA ASN A 161 -10.83 -3.64 -29.93
C ASN A 161 -10.20 -3.17 -28.60
N PRO A 162 -10.10 -4.05 -27.60
CA PRO A 162 -9.43 -3.74 -26.33
C PRO A 162 -7.94 -3.39 -26.47
N ALA A 163 -7.31 -3.66 -27.61
CA ALA A 163 -5.93 -3.31 -27.90
C ALA A 163 -5.78 -1.98 -28.67
N CYS A 164 -6.87 -1.27 -28.97
CA CYS A 164 -6.80 -0.05 -29.79
C CYS A 164 -5.86 1.01 -29.22
N THR A 165 -5.22 1.82 -30.05
CA THR A 165 -4.40 2.93 -29.54
C THR A 165 -5.26 4.13 -29.13
N ASN A 166 -4.68 5.05 -28.35
CA ASN A 166 -5.35 6.31 -27.99
C ASN A 166 -5.66 7.20 -29.21
N LEU A 167 -4.98 6.95 -30.35
CA LEU A 167 -5.03 7.76 -31.57
C LEU A 167 -5.99 7.23 -32.63
N GLU A 168 -6.51 6.01 -32.47
CA GLU A 168 -7.47 5.43 -33.44
C GLU A 168 -8.78 6.21 -33.51
N VAL A 169 -9.17 6.86 -32.40
CA VAL A 169 -10.24 7.86 -32.40
C VAL A 169 -9.59 9.22 -32.28
N ARG A 170 -9.67 9.99 -33.37
CA ARG A 170 -9.14 11.35 -33.44
C ARG A 170 -9.96 12.29 -32.56
N ARG A 171 -9.28 13.00 -31.66
CA ARG A 171 -9.90 13.86 -30.64
C ARG A 171 -9.09 15.13 -30.44
N PRO A 172 -9.71 16.31 -30.41
CA PRO A 172 -8.98 17.56 -30.23
C PRO A 172 -8.60 17.76 -28.77
N ARG A 173 -7.45 18.40 -28.56
CA ARG A 173 -7.06 18.94 -27.26
C ARG A 173 -7.67 20.31 -27.06
N MET A 174 -7.68 20.80 -25.83
CA MET A 174 -8.21 22.13 -25.55
C MET A 174 -7.18 23.23 -25.83
N ILE A 175 -5.99 23.12 -25.25
CA ILE A 175 -4.91 24.10 -25.41
C ILE A 175 -3.62 23.37 -25.84
N SER A 176 -2.95 23.90 -26.86
CA SER A 176 -1.61 23.46 -27.27
C SER A 176 -0.70 24.68 -27.41
N VAL A 177 0.35 24.72 -26.58
CA VAL A 177 1.41 25.73 -26.66
C VAL A 177 2.73 25.02 -26.93
N SER A 178 3.44 25.44 -27.98
CA SER A 178 4.67 24.79 -28.42
C SER A 178 5.80 25.78 -28.65
N GLY A 179 7.04 25.42 -28.26
CA GLY A 179 8.25 26.17 -28.58
C GLY A 179 8.22 27.62 -28.09
N SER A 180 7.58 27.88 -26.96
CA SER A 180 7.30 29.24 -26.47
C SER A 180 7.80 29.47 -25.05
N SER A 181 8.25 30.69 -24.76
CA SER A 181 8.68 31.13 -23.43
C SER A 181 7.71 32.14 -22.81
N ASP A 182 7.73 32.28 -21.49
CA ASP A 182 6.96 33.31 -20.74
C ASP A 182 5.44 33.19 -20.94
N VAL A 183 4.93 31.95 -20.91
CA VAL A 183 3.51 31.64 -21.13
C VAL A 183 2.72 31.79 -19.82
N LEU A 184 1.55 32.44 -19.87
CA LEU A 184 0.66 32.59 -18.71
C LEU A 184 -0.76 32.13 -19.01
N ILE A 185 -1.26 31.15 -18.25
CA ILE A 185 -2.67 30.72 -18.26
C ILE A 185 -3.25 31.02 -16.88
N ARG A 186 -4.26 31.89 -16.80
CA ARG A 186 -4.73 32.41 -15.51
C ARG A 186 -6.25 32.58 -15.39
N ASP A 187 -6.80 32.12 -14.28
CA ASP A 187 -8.20 32.33 -13.84
C ASP A 187 -9.28 31.71 -14.74
N VAL A 188 -8.92 30.94 -15.77
CA VAL A 188 -9.86 30.34 -16.73
C VAL A 188 -10.42 29.00 -16.24
N HIS A 189 -11.61 28.68 -16.71
CA HIS A 189 -12.21 27.35 -16.55
C HIS A 189 -12.02 26.50 -17.82
N LEU A 190 -11.52 25.28 -17.67
CA LEU A 190 -11.39 24.30 -18.75
C LEU A 190 -12.35 23.14 -18.48
N ARG A 191 -13.30 22.92 -19.39
CA ARG A 191 -14.34 21.90 -19.25
C ARG A 191 -14.36 20.95 -20.43
N ASN A 192 -14.56 19.66 -20.16
CA ASN A 192 -14.97 18.69 -21.18
C ASN A 192 -14.03 18.58 -22.41
N ALA A 193 -12.71 18.54 -22.22
CA ALA A 193 -11.78 18.28 -23.32
C ALA A 193 -12.09 16.94 -24.04
N GLY A 194 -11.92 16.87 -25.36
CA GLY A 194 -12.01 15.60 -26.10
C GLY A 194 -10.83 14.65 -25.83
N PHE A 195 -9.65 15.23 -25.57
CA PHE A 195 -8.39 14.58 -25.21
C PHE A 195 -7.74 15.39 -24.06
N TRP A 196 -6.42 15.60 -24.09
CA TRP A 196 -5.70 16.43 -23.10
C TRP A 196 -6.24 17.87 -23.01
N ASN A 197 -6.21 18.43 -21.81
CA ASN A 197 -6.64 19.81 -21.56
C ASN A 197 -5.55 20.81 -21.95
N ILE A 198 -4.36 20.72 -21.33
CA ILE A 198 -3.27 21.66 -21.57
C ILE A 198 -2.02 20.89 -21.99
N HIS A 199 -1.61 21.04 -23.24
CA HIS A 199 -0.36 20.47 -23.75
C HIS A 199 0.69 21.56 -23.95
N LEU A 200 1.78 21.44 -23.20
CA LEU A 200 2.95 22.33 -23.25
C LEU A 200 4.12 21.56 -23.82
N TYR A 201 4.60 21.92 -25.01
CA TYR A 201 5.70 21.21 -25.67
C TYR A 201 6.89 22.13 -25.92
N LYS A 202 8.06 21.79 -25.37
CA LYS A 202 9.30 22.59 -25.49
C LYS A 202 9.11 24.06 -25.09
N CYS A 203 8.39 24.26 -23.99
CA CYS A 203 8.18 25.59 -23.42
C CYS A 203 9.14 25.89 -22.27
N SER A 204 9.41 27.17 -22.02
CA SER A 204 10.18 27.63 -20.86
C SER A 204 9.46 28.74 -20.10
N ARG A 205 9.57 28.77 -18.77
CA ARG A 205 8.91 29.81 -17.93
C ARG A 205 7.40 29.84 -18.17
N VAL A 206 6.73 28.72 -17.88
CA VAL A 206 5.28 28.59 -18.02
C VAL A 206 4.60 28.72 -16.67
N ARG A 207 3.58 29.57 -16.57
CA ARG A 207 2.79 29.77 -15.35
C ARG A 207 1.32 29.44 -15.57
N LEU A 208 0.81 28.50 -14.78
CA LEU A 208 -0.62 28.22 -14.64
C LEU A 208 -1.05 28.69 -13.25
N ARG A 209 -2.08 29.55 -13.19
CA ARG A 209 -2.53 30.08 -11.90
C ARG A 209 -4.03 30.27 -11.81
N GLY A 210 -4.66 29.72 -10.76
CA GLY A 210 -6.11 29.85 -10.58
C GLY A 210 -6.94 29.15 -11.66
N VAL A 211 -6.34 28.22 -12.41
CA VAL A 211 -7.02 27.48 -13.48
C VAL A 211 -7.86 26.36 -12.88
N ASP A 212 -9.09 26.18 -13.34
CA ASP A 212 -9.99 25.10 -12.93
C ASP A 212 -10.26 24.14 -14.11
N VAL A 213 -9.70 22.94 -14.05
CA VAL A 213 -9.80 21.90 -15.08
C VAL A 213 -10.74 20.78 -14.63
N TYR A 214 -11.77 20.49 -15.42
CA TYR A 214 -12.75 19.45 -15.09
C TYR A 214 -13.20 18.63 -16.30
N ALA A 215 -13.25 17.31 -16.11
CA ALA A 215 -13.95 16.37 -16.99
C ALA A 215 -14.66 15.29 -16.13
N PRO A 216 -15.87 14.84 -16.51
CA PRO A 216 -16.66 13.93 -15.69
C PRO A 216 -16.16 12.47 -15.73
N VAL A 217 -16.53 11.69 -14.71
CA VAL A 217 -16.32 10.22 -14.63
C VAL A 217 -17.60 9.42 -14.95
N ALA A 218 -18.75 10.09 -15.01
CA ALA A 218 -20.05 9.50 -15.30
C ALA A 218 -20.95 10.52 -16.02
N PRO A 219 -21.93 10.08 -16.85
CA PRO A 219 -22.22 8.69 -17.19
C PRO A 219 -21.18 8.05 -18.11
N VAL A 220 -20.40 8.86 -18.82
CA VAL A 220 -19.30 8.42 -19.68
C VAL A 220 -18.00 8.94 -19.10
N LYS A 221 -17.03 8.05 -18.83
CA LYS A 221 -15.71 8.45 -18.35
C LYS A 221 -14.98 9.20 -19.45
N ALA A 222 -14.44 10.38 -19.18
CA ALA A 222 -13.62 11.11 -20.16
C ALA A 222 -12.22 10.44 -20.31
N PRO A 223 -11.89 9.79 -21.44
CA PRO A 223 -10.64 9.05 -21.59
C PRO A 223 -9.50 9.97 -22.05
N SER A 224 -8.28 9.79 -21.53
CA SER A 224 -7.10 10.58 -21.94
C SER A 224 -7.30 12.09 -21.78
N THR A 225 -8.06 12.52 -20.77
CA THR A 225 -8.30 13.93 -20.47
C THR A 225 -7.36 14.46 -19.41
N ASP A 226 -6.06 14.28 -19.64
CA ASP A 226 -5.01 14.72 -18.74
C ASP A 226 -5.17 16.22 -18.43
N GLY A 227 -4.87 16.63 -17.20
CA GLY A 227 -5.05 18.02 -16.77
C GLY A 227 -4.00 18.94 -17.39
N VAL A 228 -2.73 18.61 -17.21
CA VAL A 228 -1.58 19.30 -17.83
C VAL A 228 -0.54 18.29 -18.26
N ASP A 229 -0.14 18.36 -19.51
CA ASP A 229 0.90 17.57 -20.13
C ASP A 229 2.14 18.45 -20.30
N ILE A 230 3.12 18.24 -19.42
CA ILE A 230 4.40 18.97 -19.39
C ILE A 230 5.41 18.18 -20.21
N ASP A 231 5.65 18.62 -21.45
CA ASP A 231 6.34 17.83 -22.47
C ASP A 231 7.65 18.53 -22.89
N ALA A 232 8.79 18.01 -22.43
CA ALA A 232 10.12 18.58 -22.66
C ALA A 232 10.23 20.08 -22.28
N CYS A 233 9.63 20.48 -21.16
CA CYS A 233 9.58 21.87 -20.71
C CYS A 233 10.58 22.19 -19.59
N SER A 234 10.94 23.46 -19.43
CA SER A 234 11.76 23.95 -18.32
C SER A 234 11.06 25.08 -17.56
N LYS A 235 11.26 25.17 -16.24
CA LYS A 235 10.68 26.23 -15.39
C LYS A 235 9.17 26.32 -15.53
N VAL A 236 8.46 25.35 -14.96
CA VAL A 236 6.99 25.28 -15.00
C VAL A 236 6.43 25.48 -13.60
N HIS A 237 5.54 26.45 -13.44
CA HIS A 237 4.91 26.80 -12.16
C HIS A 237 3.39 26.65 -12.25
N ILE A 238 2.85 25.74 -11.45
CA ILE A 238 1.40 25.49 -11.35
C ILE A 238 0.98 25.84 -9.93
N ASP A 239 0.30 26.97 -9.77
CA ASP A 239 -0.07 27.54 -8.47
C ASP A 239 -1.58 27.69 -8.34
N SER A 240 -2.12 27.32 -7.18
CA SER A 240 -3.51 27.64 -6.83
C SER A 240 -4.56 27.14 -7.84
N CYS A 241 -4.29 26.03 -8.53
CA CYS A 241 -5.17 25.45 -9.55
C CYS A 241 -6.05 24.32 -8.98
N ARG A 242 -7.12 23.98 -9.70
CA ARG A 242 -8.00 22.83 -9.41
C ARG A 242 -8.01 21.87 -10.60
N PHE A 243 -7.87 20.58 -10.32
CA PHE A 243 -7.92 19.52 -11.34
C PHE A 243 -8.84 18.39 -10.90
N ALA A 244 -9.74 17.95 -11.78
CA ALA A 244 -10.52 16.74 -11.60
C ALA A 244 -10.94 16.19 -12.98
N THR A 245 -10.26 15.16 -13.47
CA THR A 245 -10.42 14.68 -14.85
C THR A 245 -10.48 13.15 -14.91
N GLY A 246 -10.80 12.57 -16.07
CA GLY A 246 -10.88 11.13 -16.21
C GLY A 246 -9.53 10.39 -16.26
N ASP A 247 -8.40 11.11 -16.18
CA ASP A 247 -7.05 10.52 -16.29
C ASP A 247 -6.00 11.23 -15.40
N ASP A 248 -4.74 11.33 -15.82
CA ASP A 248 -3.63 11.91 -15.05
C ASP A 248 -3.81 13.44 -14.88
N LEU A 249 -3.69 13.96 -13.66
CA LEU A 249 -3.97 15.39 -13.38
C LEU A 249 -2.79 16.28 -13.79
N ILE A 250 -1.56 15.89 -13.42
CA ILE A 250 -0.31 16.49 -13.89
C ILE A 250 0.56 15.37 -14.48
N ALA A 251 0.67 15.35 -15.81
CA ALA A 251 1.44 14.36 -16.56
C ALA A 251 2.75 14.98 -17.04
N VAL A 252 3.87 14.47 -16.52
CA VAL A 252 5.21 14.78 -17.04
C VAL A 252 5.46 13.85 -18.23
N LYS A 253 5.79 14.43 -19.40
CA LYS A 253 6.04 13.72 -20.66
C LYS A 253 7.48 13.98 -21.15
N GLY A 254 7.74 14.12 -22.44
CA GLY A 254 9.09 14.26 -23.00
C GLY A 254 9.49 13.23 -24.05
N GLY A 255 8.64 12.26 -24.39
CA GLY A 255 8.88 11.29 -25.47
C GLY A 255 8.78 9.82 -25.06
N LYS A 256 8.71 8.90 -26.02
CA LYS A 256 8.76 7.45 -25.73
C LYS A 256 9.45 6.63 -26.82
N GLY A 257 9.91 5.45 -26.42
CA GLY A 257 10.41 4.41 -27.30
C GLY A 257 11.93 4.17 -27.20
N PRO A 258 12.44 3.20 -27.98
CA PRO A 258 13.75 2.57 -27.73
C PRO A 258 14.94 3.49 -27.89
N TRP A 259 14.77 4.59 -28.62
CA TRP A 259 15.81 5.57 -28.92
C TRP A 259 15.39 6.97 -28.51
N ALA A 260 14.43 7.07 -27.58
CA ALA A 260 13.77 8.32 -27.24
C ALA A 260 14.71 9.36 -26.61
N ASP A 261 15.79 8.92 -25.98
CA ASP A 261 16.89 9.73 -25.47
C ASP A 261 17.75 10.39 -26.56
N THR A 262 17.72 9.85 -27.79
CA THR A 262 18.48 10.37 -28.93
C THR A 262 17.63 11.14 -29.95
N ASP A 263 16.30 11.07 -29.84
CA ASP A 263 15.39 11.78 -30.74
C ASP A 263 15.35 13.28 -30.39
N PRO A 264 15.71 14.20 -31.31
CA PRO A 264 15.70 15.63 -31.03
C PRO A 264 14.30 16.20 -30.80
N CYS A 265 13.22 15.48 -31.11
CA CYS A 265 11.86 15.87 -30.78
C CYS A 265 11.56 15.68 -29.28
N ASN A 266 12.30 14.79 -28.61
CA ASN A 266 12.11 14.48 -27.21
C ASN A 266 12.93 15.41 -26.31
N GLY A 267 12.73 15.31 -25.00
CA GLY A 267 13.54 16.05 -24.05
C GLY A 267 13.14 15.86 -22.59
N THR A 268 14.08 16.21 -21.72
CA THR A 268 13.92 16.17 -20.27
C THR A 268 13.15 17.39 -19.77
N ASN A 269 12.26 17.17 -18.80
CA ASN A 269 11.64 18.27 -18.06
C ASN A 269 12.53 18.71 -16.90
N SER A 270 12.63 20.01 -16.65
CA SER A 270 13.42 20.52 -15.53
C SER A 270 12.71 21.64 -14.78
N GLU A 271 12.88 21.65 -13.46
CA GLU A 271 12.37 22.72 -12.59
C GLU A 271 10.84 22.87 -12.70
N VAL A 272 10.12 21.86 -12.21
CA VAL A 272 8.65 21.84 -12.20
C VAL A 272 8.17 22.01 -10.76
N LEU A 273 7.44 23.09 -10.47
CA LEU A 273 6.87 23.39 -9.16
C LEU A 273 5.33 23.41 -9.23
N VAL A 274 4.70 22.50 -8.51
CA VAL A 274 3.25 22.41 -8.33
C VAL A 274 2.92 22.69 -6.87
N GLU A 275 2.16 23.75 -6.60
CA GLU A 275 1.84 24.17 -5.23
C GLU A 275 0.44 24.78 -5.05
N HIS A 276 -0.07 24.74 -3.82
CA HIS A 276 -1.38 25.30 -3.44
C HIS A 276 -2.58 24.76 -4.25
N CYS A 277 -2.44 23.60 -4.87
CA CYS A 277 -3.45 23.04 -5.76
C CYS A 277 -4.47 22.15 -5.04
N ARG A 278 -5.63 21.95 -5.67
CA ARG A 278 -6.67 21.01 -5.24
C ARG A 278 -6.90 19.94 -6.31
N PHE A 279 -6.74 18.69 -5.93
CA PHE A 279 -6.88 17.53 -6.81
C PHE A 279 -8.11 16.72 -6.42
N GLY A 280 -9.00 16.48 -7.40
CA GLY A 280 -10.22 15.70 -7.29
C GLY A 280 -10.05 14.28 -7.85
N HIS A 281 -11.07 13.77 -8.55
CA HIS A 281 -10.96 12.48 -9.24
C HIS A 281 -9.93 12.51 -10.37
N GLY A 282 -9.20 11.41 -10.55
CA GLY A 282 -8.16 11.22 -11.57
C GLY A 282 -7.34 9.94 -11.37
N SER A 283 -6.59 9.53 -12.39
CA SER A 283 -5.69 8.36 -12.38
C SER A 283 -4.47 8.58 -11.47
N GLY A 284 -3.93 9.80 -11.45
CA GLY A 284 -2.81 10.18 -10.58
C GLY A 284 -2.64 11.68 -10.48
N VAL A 285 -2.14 12.18 -9.34
CA VAL A 285 -1.88 13.62 -9.12
C VAL A 285 -0.64 14.05 -9.90
N LEU A 286 0.52 13.51 -9.54
CA LEU A 286 1.80 13.75 -10.22
C LEU A 286 2.27 12.46 -10.85
N VAL A 287 2.26 12.41 -12.19
CA VAL A 287 2.54 11.20 -12.94
C VAL A 287 3.71 11.45 -13.88
N PHE A 288 4.76 10.66 -13.72
CA PHE A 288 5.83 10.54 -14.70
C PHE A 288 5.29 9.59 -15.77
N GLY A 289 4.77 10.21 -16.82
CA GLY A 289 3.76 9.68 -17.73
C GLY A 289 4.24 8.54 -18.61
N SER A 290 3.31 8.01 -19.40
CA SER A 290 3.57 6.97 -20.41
C SER A 290 4.56 7.37 -21.50
N GLU A 291 4.98 8.64 -21.53
CA GLU A 291 5.87 9.23 -22.52
C GLU A 291 6.86 10.18 -21.86
N CYS A 292 7.53 9.72 -20.80
CA CYS A 292 8.53 10.52 -20.09
C CYS A 292 9.92 9.90 -20.18
N VAL A 293 10.80 10.51 -20.99
CA VAL A 293 12.22 10.15 -21.13
C VAL A 293 13.05 10.69 -19.96
N GLY A 294 12.69 11.86 -19.41
CA GLY A 294 13.47 12.39 -18.31
C GLY A 294 12.78 13.53 -17.57
N ALA A 295 13.08 13.63 -16.28
CA ALA A 295 12.60 14.71 -15.44
C ALA A 295 13.51 14.93 -14.23
N ARG A 296 13.84 16.20 -13.95
CA ARG A 296 14.70 16.59 -12.82
C ARG A 296 14.13 17.79 -12.06
N ASN A 297 14.26 17.78 -10.73
CA ASN A 297 13.77 18.84 -9.85
C ASN A 297 12.26 19.08 -10.03
N VAL A 298 11.48 18.06 -9.66
CA VAL A 298 10.02 18.09 -9.73
C VAL A 298 9.46 18.10 -8.31
N VAL A 299 8.68 19.13 -7.97
CA VAL A 299 8.17 19.37 -6.63
C VAL A 299 6.64 19.47 -6.66
N LEU A 300 5.97 18.66 -5.84
CA LEU A 300 4.56 18.80 -5.48
C LEU A 300 4.47 19.18 -4.00
N ARG A 301 3.93 20.35 -3.67
CA ARG A 301 3.83 20.79 -2.29
C ARG A 301 2.56 21.53 -1.92
N ASP A 302 2.30 21.64 -0.62
CA ASP A 302 1.29 22.54 -0.04
C ASP A 302 -0.12 22.40 -0.67
N SER A 303 -0.48 21.17 -1.04
CA SER A 303 -1.65 20.86 -1.86
C SER A 303 -2.62 19.91 -1.15
N LYS A 304 -3.86 19.87 -1.64
CA LYS A 304 -4.91 18.99 -1.12
C LYS A 304 -5.38 18.00 -2.18
N VAL A 305 -5.62 16.76 -1.78
CA VAL A 305 -6.10 15.68 -2.66
C VAL A 305 -7.30 14.96 -2.06
N ASP A 306 -8.35 14.74 -2.86
CA ASP A 306 -9.50 13.94 -2.47
C ASP A 306 -10.14 13.27 -3.69
N GLY A 307 -10.10 11.94 -3.73
CA GLY A 307 -10.73 11.15 -4.80
C GLY A 307 -9.81 10.72 -5.95
N THR A 308 -8.51 10.96 -5.87
CA THR A 308 -7.52 10.48 -6.86
C THR A 308 -7.01 9.07 -6.52
N ASP A 309 -6.71 8.25 -7.53
CA ASP A 309 -6.16 6.90 -7.32
C ASP A 309 -4.72 6.96 -6.79
N ARG A 310 -3.81 7.73 -7.41
CA ARG A 310 -2.39 7.78 -7.02
C ARG A 310 -1.92 9.19 -6.70
N LEU A 311 -1.07 9.37 -5.68
CA LEU A 311 -0.41 10.66 -5.45
C LEU A 311 0.80 10.84 -6.37
N LEU A 312 1.76 9.92 -6.31
CA LEU A 312 2.96 9.91 -7.14
C LEU A 312 3.03 8.58 -7.90
N TRP A 313 3.09 8.66 -9.23
CA TRP A 313 3.18 7.47 -10.08
C TRP A 313 4.35 7.58 -11.05
N LEU A 314 5.26 6.60 -10.97
CA LEU A 314 6.36 6.41 -11.91
C LEU A 314 6.01 5.26 -12.88
N LYS A 315 5.68 5.60 -14.14
CA LYS A 315 5.44 4.60 -15.20
C LYS A 315 6.78 4.20 -15.83
N MET A 316 7.31 3.04 -15.44
CA MET A 316 8.61 2.55 -15.91
C MET A 316 8.47 1.75 -17.20
N ARG A 317 8.91 2.28 -18.33
CA ARG A 317 8.75 1.67 -19.64
C ARG A 317 9.97 0.84 -20.04
N PRO A 318 9.81 -0.48 -20.29
CA PRO A 318 10.93 -1.30 -20.73
C PRO A 318 11.43 -1.01 -22.14
N ASP A 319 10.65 -0.31 -22.96
CA ASP A 319 11.07 0.11 -24.30
C ASP A 319 11.65 1.51 -24.33
N THR A 320 11.75 2.23 -23.22
CA THR A 320 12.17 3.64 -23.21
C THR A 320 13.29 3.82 -22.19
N PRO A 321 14.43 4.42 -22.54
CA PRO A 321 15.40 4.86 -21.55
C PRO A 321 14.81 6.04 -20.76
N GLN A 322 14.72 5.91 -19.44
CA GLN A 322 14.11 6.93 -18.58
C GLN A 322 15.07 7.35 -17.46
N ASP A 323 15.16 8.65 -17.16
CA ASP A 323 15.94 9.18 -16.04
C ASP A 323 15.15 10.20 -15.23
N TYR A 324 14.71 9.79 -14.04
CA TYR A 324 14.00 10.63 -13.08
C TYR A 324 14.88 10.90 -11.87
N SER A 325 15.09 12.16 -11.54
CA SER A 325 15.93 12.55 -10.41
C SER A 325 15.36 13.72 -9.61
N HIS A 326 15.61 13.72 -8.31
CA HIS A 326 15.32 14.86 -7.43
C HIS A 326 13.83 15.21 -7.41
N ILE A 327 13.01 14.28 -6.92
CA ILE A 327 11.55 14.42 -6.81
C ILE A 327 11.18 14.67 -5.35
N LEU A 328 10.38 15.71 -5.09
CA LEU A 328 9.90 16.04 -3.75
C LEU A 328 8.38 16.13 -3.72
N VAL A 329 7.77 15.35 -2.82
CA VAL A 329 6.36 15.51 -2.44
C VAL A 329 6.32 15.93 -0.98
N GLU A 330 5.81 17.12 -0.68
CA GLU A 330 5.81 17.62 0.69
C GLU A 330 4.53 18.35 1.11
N ARG A 331 4.12 18.21 2.38
CA ARG A 331 2.97 18.95 2.94
C ARG A 331 1.67 18.76 2.15
N VAL A 332 1.48 17.59 1.51
CA VAL A 332 0.23 17.22 0.85
C VAL A 332 -0.74 16.63 1.88
N LYS A 333 -2.02 17.03 1.81
CA LYS A 333 -3.06 16.54 2.74
C LYS A 333 -4.27 15.96 2.03
N GLY A 334 -4.86 14.90 2.57
CA GLY A 334 -6.16 14.38 2.14
C GLY A 334 -6.19 12.87 1.90
N LYS A 335 -6.91 12.40 0.89
CA LYS A 335 -7.16 10.98 0.62
C LYS A 335 -6.80 10.59 -0.81
N VAL A 336 -6.00 9.54 -0.94
CA VAL A 336 -5.68 8.84 -2.21
C VAL A 336 -5.88 7.33 -2.03
N ASP A 337 -5.94 6.54 -3.10
CA ASP A 337 -5.89 5.07 -2.94
C ASP A 337 -4.45 4.60 -2.66
N ARG A 338 -3.47 5.14 -3.41
CA ARG A 338 -2.04 4.80 -3.33
C ARG A 338 -1.18 6.06 -3.24
N ILE A 339 -0.17 6.09 -2.37
CA ILE A 339 0.73 7.26 -2.28
C ILE A 339 1.85 7.16 -3.33
N LEU A 340 2.74 6.17 -3.21
CA LEU A 340 3.78 5.89 -4.21
C LEU A 340 3.42 4.64 -5.01
N TYR A 341 3.38 4.78 -6.34
CA TYR A 341 3.15 3.66 -7.24
C TYR A 341 4.24 3.60 -8.31
N VAL A 342 4.90 2.44 -8.42
CA VAL A 342 5.96 2.20 -9.41
C VAL A 342 5.70 0.86 -10.08
N LYS A 343 5.66 0.85 -11.41
CA LYS A 343 5.31 -0.35 -12.16
C LYS A 343 5.88 -0.35 -13.58
N PRO A 344 6.30 -1.53 -14.09
CA PRO A 344 6.48 -1.76 -15.53
C PRO A 344 5.25 -1.38 -16.37
N TRP A 345 5.42 -0.43 -17.29
CA TRP A 345 4.37 0.08 -18.15
C TRP A 345 4.57 -0.42 -19.58
N ARG A 346 3.79 -1.44 -19.96
CA ARG A 346 3.92 -2.14 -21.26
C ARG A 346 2.83 -1.78 -22.28
N GLN A 347 2.05 -0.73 -22.01
CA GLN A 347 1.03 -0.30 -22.95
C GLN A 347 1.69 0.26 -24.22
N PHE A 348 1.34 -0.32 -25.37
CA PHE A 348 1.95 -0.02 -26.67
C PHE A 348 3.47 -0.19 -26.66
N PHE A 349 3.95 -1.24 -25.99
CA PHE A 349 5.36 -1.58 -25.92
C PHE A 349 5.90 -2.03 -27.27
N ASP A 350 7.03 -1.46 -27.71
CA ASP A 350 7.73 -1.88 -28.93
C ASP A 350 9.22 -1.51 -28.87
N LEU A 351 10.10 -2.52 -29.00
CA LEU A 351 11.55 -2.34 -29.03
C LEU A 351 12.10 -1.87 -30.38
N LYS A 352 11.29 -1.79 -31.45
CA LYS A 352 11.69 -1.32 -32.78
C LYS A 352 13.01 -1.96 -33.27
N GLY A 353 13.17 -3.26 -33.00
CA GLY A 353 14.36 -4.02 -33.38
C GLY A 353 15.59 -3.88 -32.47
N ARG A 354 15.52 -3.07 -31.40
CA ARG A 354 16.56 -3.02 -30.37
C ARG A 354 16.66 -4.38 -29.66
N THR A 355 17.88 -4.89 -29.49
CA THR A 355 18.16 -6.23 -28.94
C THR A 355 18.35 -6.24 -27.43
N ASP A 356 18.63 -5.07 -26.84
CA ASP A 356 18.73 -4.84 -25.40
C ASP A 356 17.49 -4.11 -24.86
N ILE A 357 17.22 -4.29 -23.56
CA ILE A 357 16.20 -3.52 -22.83
C ILE A 357 16.89 -2.28 -22.25
N PRO A 358 16.54 -1.05 -22.68
CA PRO A 358 17.10 0.15 -22.09
C PRO A 358 16.73 0.23 -20.60
N MET A 359 17.75 0.49 -19.76
CA MET A 359 17.54 0.62 -18.32
C MET A 359 16.94 1.98 -17.97
N SER A 360 15.95 1.98 -17.09
CA SER A 360 15.33 3.18 -16.53
C SER A 360 15.77 3.43 -15.09
N TYR A 361 15.79 4.70 -14.67
CA TYR A 361 16.24 5.11 -13.34
C TYR A 361 15.24 6.06 -12.69
N ALA A 362 14.99 5.86 -11.40
CA ALA A 362 14.42 6.89 -10.55
C ALA A 362 15.24 7.02 -9.27
N SER A 363 15.72 8.23 -9.01
CA SER A 363 16.63 8.52 -7.90
C SER A 363 16.21 9.74 -7.09
N ASP A 364 16.53 9.73 -5.80
CA ASP A 364 16.32 10.86 -4.89
C ASP A 364 14.86 11.33 -4.83
N VAL A 365 13.95 10.38 -4.62
CA VAL A 365 12.54 10.66 -4.33
C VAL A 365 12.38 10.84 -2.83
N LEU A 366 11.83 11.98 -2.40
CA LEU A 366 11.52 12.26 -1.00
C LEU A 366 10.03 12.60 -0.84
N ILE A 367 9.34 11.84 0.00
CA ILE A 367 7.97 12.13 0.43
C ILE A 367 8.03 12.55 1.90
N ARG A 368 7.67 13.79 2.25
CA ARG A 368 7.77 14.29 3.62
C ARG A 368 6.62 15.15 4.10
N ASP A 369 6.43 15.24 5.42
CA ASP A 369 5.48 16.15 6.06
C ASP A 369 4.03 16.04 5.54
N CYS A 370 3.66 14.90 4.93
CA CYS A 370 2.34 14.69 4.35
C CYS A 370 1.35 14.19 5.42
N ASP A 371 0.07 14.52 5.26
CA ASP A 371 -1.01 14.01 6.11
C ASP A 371 -2.08 13.34 5.24
N LEU A 372 -1.94 12.03 5.04
CA LEU A 372 -2.66 11.28 4.01
C LEU A 372 -3.43 10.10 4.58
N LYS A 373 -4.62 9.87 4.03
CA LYS A 373 -5.36 8.62 4.13
C LYS A 373 -5.17 7.82 2.83
N CYS A 374 -4.81 6.54 2.93
CA CYS A 374 -4.61 5.70 1.75
C CYS A 374 -4.93 4.23 1.99
N ARG A 375 -5.23 3.46 0.96
CA ARG A 375 -5.26 1.99 1.07
C ARG A 375 -3.84 1.40 0.98
N VAL A 376 -2.99 2.01 0.17
CA VAL A 376 -1.60 1.59 -0.08
C VAL A 376 -0.67 2.78 0.13
N GLN A 377 0.31 2.65 1.02
CA GLN A 377 1.36 3.67 1.12
C GLN A 377 2.30 3.56 -0.09
N GLU A 378 2.82 2.37 -0.35
CA GLU A 378 3.75 2.12 -1.45
C GLU A 378 3.42 0.80 -2.13
N ARG A 379 3.46 0.80 -3.47
CA ARG A 379 3.48 -0.42 -4.26
C ARG A 379 4.46 -0.28 -5.40
N VAL A 380 5.58 -0.98 -5.26
CA VAL A 380 6.64 -1.11 -6.26
C VAL A 380 6.58 -2.52 -6.83
N GLU A 381 6.28 -2.64 -8.11
CA GLU A 381 6.36 -3.92 -8.83
C GLU A 381 7.80 -4.15 -9.32
N GLN A 382 8.69 -4.55 -8.41
CA GLN A 382 10.13 -4.68 -8.66
C GLN A 382 10.45 -5.46 -9.94
N ASP A 383 11.30 -4.88 -10.79
CA ASP A 383 11.83 -5.53 -11.99
C ASP A 383 13.25 -5.05 -12.28
N ASP A 384 14.22 -5.74 -11.69
CA ASP A 384 15.65 -5.44 -11.84
C ASP A 384 16.18 -5.66 -13.27
N SER A 385 15.38 -6.20 -14.19
CA SER A 385 15.78 -6.25 -15.59
C SER A 385 15.46 -4.96 -16.36
N GLN A 386 14.61 -4.08 -15.80
CA GLN A 386 14.03 -2.94 -16.53
C GLN A 386 14.34 -1.59 -15.88
N TYR A 387 14.36 -1.50 -14.55
CA TYR A 387 14.64 -0.23 -13.89
C TYR A 387 15.38 -0.37 -12.56
N ARG A 388 15.95 0.75 -12.09
CA ARG A 388 16.58 0.90 -10.77
C ARG A 388 15.92 2.03 -10.00
N LEU A 389 15.62 1.77 -8.73
CA LEU A 389 15.15 2.78 -7.79
C LEU A 389 16.25 3.01 -6.76
N GLU A 390 16.63 4.26 -6.57
CA GLU A 390 17.66 4.63 -5.60
C GLU A 390 17.19 5.76 -4.70
N ARG A 391 17.49 5.67 -3.40
CA ARG A 391 17.29 6.77 -2.45
C ARG A 391 15.84 7.27 -2.39
N ILE A 392 14.88 6.34 -2.44
CA ILE A 392 13.47 6.59 -2.14
C ILE A 392 13.33 6.72 -0.62
N ARG A 393 12.88 7.88 -0.13
CA ARG A 393 12.85 8.22 1.30
C ARG A 393 11.50 8.76 1.72
N TRP A 394 11.12 8.41 2.94
CA TRP A 394 9.94 8.91 3.64
C TRP A 394 10.39 9.63 4.90
N LYS A 395 9.77 10.76 5.25
CA LYS A 395 10.13 11.52 6.45
C LYS A 395 8.94 12.26 7.05
N ASP A 396 8.70 12.11 8.35
CA ASP A 396 7.73 12.92 9.10
C ASP A 396 6.28 12.90 8.53
N ASN A 397 5.88 11.80 7.88
CA ASN A 397 4.55 11.65 7.30
C ASN A 397 3.54 11.08 8.31
N LYS A 398 2.29 11.56 8.27
CA LYS A 398 1.14 11.02 8.98
C LYS A 398 0.27 10.22 8.02
N ILE A 399 0.52 8.91 7.92
CA ILE A 399 -0.21 8.01 7.03
C ILE A 399 -1.26 7.21 7.79
N ARG A 400 -2.50 7.23 7.30
CA ARG A 400 -3.63 6.48 7.87
C ARG A 400 -4.20 5.52 6.83
N PHE A 401 -4.19 4.23 7.13
CA PHE A 401 -4.62 3.22 6.18
C PHE A 401 -6.14 3.07 6.15
N THR A 402 -6.73 2.92 4.97
CA THR A 402 -8.15 2.61 4.78
C THR A 402 -8.31 1.16 4.33
N TYR A 403 -9.10 0.41 5.06
CA TYR A 403 -9.40 -1.01 4.83
C TYR A 403 -10.91 -1.22 4.77
N ASN A 404 -11.34 -2.35 4.19
CA ASN A 404 -12.75 -2.69 4.16
C ASN A 404 -13.20 -3.17 5.55
N THR A 405 -14.18 -2.51 6.15
CA THR A 405 -14.83 -2.95 7.39
C THR A 405 -16.35 -3.05 7.22
N ASP A 406 -16.81 -3.12 5.96
CA ASP A 406 -18.20 -3.16 5.59
C ASP A 406 -18.52 -4.56 5.08
N GLU A 407 -19.37 -5.29 5.81
CA GLU A 407 -19.69 -6.69 5.52
C GLU A 407 -20.31 -6.83 4.13
N SER A 408 -21.05 -5.82 3.65
CA SER A 408 -21.63 -5.82 2.31
C SER A 408 -20.58 -5.77 1.20
N LYS A 409 -19.33 -5.39 1.54
CA LYS A 409 -18.18 -5.30 0.63
C LYS A 409 -17.19 -6.46 0.77
N ALA A 410 -17.41 -7.40 1.68
CA ALA A 410 -16.59 -8.63 1.77
C ALA A 410 -16.68 -9.52 0.51
N GLY A 411 -17.65 -9.22 -0.37
CA GLY A 411 -17.76 -9.84 -1.69
C GLY A 411 -18.22 -11.30 -1.66
N THR A 412 -18.20 -11.95 -2.83
CA THR A 412 -18.47 -13.38 -2.98
C THR A 412 -17.18 -14.11 -3.34
N TYR A 413 -16.86 -15.18 -2.61
CA TYR A 413 -15.67 -15.99 -2.81
C TYR A 413 -16.00 -17.47 -2.64
N SER A 414 -15.15 -18.34 -3.20
CA SER A 414 -15.22 -19.80 -3.03
C SER A 414 -14.00 -20.29 -2.25
N LEU A 415 -14.24 -21.22 -1.33
CA LEU A 415 -13.20 -21.87 -0.53
C LEU A 415 -12.84 -23.22 -1.12
N GLU A 416 -11.56 -23.56 -1.04
CA GLU A 416 -11.05 -24.88 -1.41
C GLU A 416 -11.57 -25.96 -0.46
N ASP A 417 -11.86 -27.16 -0.98
CA ASP A 417 -12.24 -28.30 -0.15
C ASP A 417 -10.99 -28.86 0.56
N PRO A 418 -10.93 -28.89 1.92
CA PRO A 418 -9.76 -29.44 2.62
C PRO A 418 -9.58 -30.94 2.37
N LEU A 419 -10.64 -31.66 2.01
CA LEU A 419 -10.63 -33.09 1.68
C LEU A 419 -10.44 -33.34 0.17
N ARG A 420 -9.78 -32.43 -0.54
CA ARG A 420 -9.31 -32.63 -1.93
C ARG A 420 -7.87 -32.22 -2.09
N PHE A 421 -7.09 -33.07 -2.76
CA PHE A 421 -5.74 -32.74 -3.21
C PHE A 421 -5.76 -31.60 -4.24
N ALA A 422 -4.62 -30.92 -4.44
CA ALA A 422 -4.51 -29.81 -5.39
C ALA A 422 -4.74 -30.25 -6.86
N ASP A 423 -4.51 -31.53 -7.16
CA ASP A 423 -4.80 -32.13 -8.47
C ASP A 423 -6.29 -32.53 -8.67
N GLY A 424 -7.14 -32.24 -7.68
CA GLY A 424 -8.58 -32.50 -7.72
C GLY A 424 -9.01 -33.87 -7.20
N ARG A 425 -8.08 -34.78 -6.89
CA ARG A 425 -8.40 -36.08 -6.28
C ARG A 425 -9.03 -35.90 -4.90
N PRO A 426 -10.13 -36.61 -4.56
CA PRO A 426 -10.72 -36.55 -3.23
C PRO A 426 -9.91 -37.37 -2.21
N VAL A 427 -9.87 -36.90 -0.96
CA VAL A 427 -9.40 -37.63 0.23
C VAL A 427 -10.59 -38.45 0.74
N ARG A 428 -10.55 -39.77 0.55
CA ARG A 428 -11.67 -40.69 0.86
C ARG A 428 -11.43 -41.55 2.08
N ASP A 429 -10.17 -41.76 2.45
CA ASP A 429 -9.74 -42.57 3.58
C ASP A 429 -8.93 -41.69 4.56
N PRO A 430 -9.22 -41.70 5.87
CA PRO A 430 -8.40 -41.04 6.89
C PRO A 430 -6.91 -41.33 6.78
N ALA A 431 -6.50 -42.51 6.28
CA ALA A 431 -5.09 -42.84 6.05
C ALA A 431 -4.40 -41.96 4.99
N GLN A 432 -5.16 -41.26 4.13
CA GLN A 432 -4.64 -40.31 3.15
C GLN A 432 -4.40 -38.92 3.75
N TRP A 433 -4.94 -38.63 4.93
CA TRP A 433 -4.84 -37.32 5.56
C TRP A 433 -3.39 -36.86 5.81
N PRO A 434 -2.46 -37.71 6.29
CA PRO A 434 -1.06 -37.30 6.44
C PRO A 434 -0.40 -36.85 5.13
N GLU A 435 -0.81 -37.39 3.98
CA GLU A 435 -0.35 -36.93 2.67
C GLU A 435 -0.95 -35.56 2.32
N ARG A 436 -2.28 -35.42 2.46
CA ARG A 436 -2.98 -34.16 2.20
C ARG A 436 -2.49 -33.03 3.10
N ARG A 437 -2.30 -33.29 4.39
CA ARG A 437 -1.77 -32.33 5.36
C ARG A 437 -0.39 -31.82 4.94
N ARG A 438 0.51 -32.70 4.50
CA ARG A 438 1.84 -32.30 3.99
C ARG A 438 1.75 -31.43 2.74
N GLU A 439 0.83 -31.72 1.83
CA GLU A 439 0.58 -30.89 0.65
C GLU A 439 0.11 -29.48 1.03
N ILE A 440 -0.82 -29.37 1.99
CA ILE A 440 -1.31 -28.08 2.52
C ILE A 440 -0.17 -27.30 3.17
N LEU A 441 0.58 -27.90 4.09
CA LEU A 441 1.69 -27.22 4.77
C LEU A 441 2.75 -26.74 3.77
N SER A 442 3.07 -27.56 2.76
CA SER A 442 4.00 -27.19 1.68
C SER A 442 3.51 -26.01 0.84
N LEU A 443 2.19 -25.88 0.65
CA LEU A 443 1.57 -24.74 -0.02
C LEU A 443 1.74 -23.46 0.80
N PHE A 444 1.42 -23.49 2.09
CA PHE A 444 1.58 -22.34 2.99
C PHE A 444 3.05 -21.95 3.18
N GLU A 445 3.95 -22.93 3.23
CA GLU A 445 5.39 -22.69 3.27
C GLU A 445 5.85 -21.88 2.06
N ARG A 446 5.47 -22.31 0.86
CA ARG A 446 5.88 -21.67 -0.40
C ARG A 446 5.21 -20.30 -0.59
N GLU A 447 3.91 -20.23 -0.36
CA GLU A 447 3.08 -19.11 -0.81
C GLU A 447 2.86 -18.05 0.26
N MET A 448 2.99 -18.36 1.55
CA MET A 448 2.54 -17.46 2.63
C MET A 448 3.55 -17.22 3.74
N TYR A 449 4.00 -18.25 4.47
CA TYR A 449 4.80 -18.05 5.69
C TYR A 449 6.31 -18.23 5.48
N GLY A 450 6.73 -18.76 4.33
CA GLY A 450 8.13 -19.15 4.10
C GLY A 450 8.49 -20.45 4.82
N ARG A 451 9.71 -20.95 4.57
CA ARG A 451 10.19 -22.20 5.17
C ARG A 451 10.26 -22.12 6.68
N ILE A 452 9.51 -22.96 7.39
CA ILE A 452 9.71 -23.13 8.84
C ILE A 452 10.84 -24.15 9.04
N PRO A 453 11.95 -23.78 9.69
CA PRO A 453 13.09 -24.68 9.88
C PRO A 453 12.70 -25.98 10.60
N GLY A 454 13.40 -27.06 10.26
CA GLY A 454 13.18 -28.35 10.91
C GLY A 454 13.65 -28.39 12.37
N PRO A 455 13.54 -29.57 13.02
CA PRO A 455 14.07 -29.81 14.35
C PRO A 455 15.56 -29.44 14.46
N SER A 456 15.96 -28.94 15.63
CA SER A 456 17.35 -28.57 15.93
C SER A 456 17.70 -29.04 17.33
N PRO A 457 18.93 -29.54 17.58
CA PRO A 457 19.37 -29.84 18.93
C PRO A 457 19.26 -28.61 19.83
N VAL A 458 18.69 -28.81 21.01
CA VAL A 458 18.64 -27.80 22.07
C VAL A 458 19.64 -28.15 23.17
N TYR A 459 20.29 -27.15 23.73
CA TYR A 459 21.20 -27.31 24.85
C TYR A 459 20.78 -26.40 25.99
N LEU A 460 20.49 -27.01 27.13
CA LEU A 460 19.77 -26.37 28.23
C LEU A 460 20.71 -26.10 29.40
N ASP A 461 20.75 -24.86 29.86
CA ASP A 461 21.43 -24.46 31.09
C ASP A 461 20.38 -23.98 32.11
N SER A 462 20.41 -24.54 33.32
CA SER A 462 19.57 -24.05 34.41
C SER A 462 20.18 -22.77 34.97
N LEU A 463 19.52 -21.64 34.75
CA LEU A 463 19.99 -20.34 35.24
C LEU A 463 19.64 -20.13 36.70
N GLU A 464 18.42 -20.52 37.09
CA GLU A 464 17.86 -20.27 38.40
C GLU A 464 16.74 -21.28 38.70
N GLU A 465 16.66 -21.74 39.95
CA GLU A 465 15.57 -22.57 40.48
C GLU A 465 15.19 -22.11 41.90
N GLY A 466 13.89 -21.96 42.15
CA GLY A 466 13.40 -21.41 43.41
C GLY A 466 11.90 -21.58 43.65
N THR A 467 11.39 -20.84 44.63
CA THR A 467 9.96 -20.73 44.91
C THR A 467 9.49 -19.30 44.67
N THR A 468 8.28 -19.15 44.14
CA THR A 468 7.63 -17.85 43.93
C THR A 468 6.17 -17.91 44.40
N LEU A 469 5.45 -16.78 44.30
CA LEU A 469 4.03 -16.67 44.66
C LEU A 469 3.75 -17.15 46.09
N ALA A 470 4.52 -16.62 47.06
CA ALA A 470 4.46 -17.00 48.47
C ALA A 470 4.60 -18.52 48.74
N GLY A 471 5.38 -19.21 47.89
CA GLY A 471 5.64 -20.66 48.01
C GLY A 471 4.63 -21.53 47.26
N PHE A 472 3.62 -20.93 46.60
CA PHE A 472 2.62 -21.65 45.81
C PHE A 472 3.21 -22.29 44.55
N ALA A 473 4.28 -21.71 43.99
CA ALA A 473 4.87 -22.15 42.73
C ALA A 473 6.36 -22.46 42.88
N ARG A 474 6.82 -23.48 42.16
CA ARG A 474 8.24 -23.68 41.85
C ARG A 474 8.55 -22.94 40.56
N ARG A 475 9.58 -22.09 40.60
CA ARG A 475 10.10 -21.38 39.44
C ARG A 475 11.39 -22.04 38.99
N LYS A 476 11.55 -22.16 37.67
CA LYS A 476 12.81 -22.51 37.02
C LYS A 476 13.01 -21.63 35.79
N GLN A 477 14.23 -21.15 35.57
CA GLN A 477 14.61 -20.41 34.38
C GLN A 477 15.67 -21.17 33.61
N VAL A 478 15.38 -21.47 32.35
CA VAL A 478 16.22 -22.30 31.49
C VAL A 478 16.70 -21.47 30.31
N ARG A 479 18.01 -21.37 30.15
CA ARG A 479 18.60 -20.84 28.93
C ARG A 479 18.73 -21.94 27.90
N MET A 480 18.09 -21.74 26.77
CA MET A 480 18.15 -22.65 25.62
C MET A 480 19.09 -22.11 24.56
N TRP A 481 20.11 -22.90 24.24
CA TRP A 481 21.07 -22.64 23.16
C TRP A 481 20.87 -23.61 22.00
N PHE A 482 21.36 -23.22 20.83
CA PHE A 482 21.27 -24.01 19.58
C PHE A 482 22.65 -24.44 19.05
N SER A 483 23.70 -24.24 19.85
CA SER A 483 25.05 -24.69 19.58
C SER A 483 25.63 -25.42 20.79
N PRO A 484 26.36 -26.55 20.60
CA PRO A 484 26.91 -27.32 21.71
C PRO A 484 27.88 -26.51 22.58
N ASP A 485 28.60 -25.55 21.99
CA ASP A 485 29.57 -24.68 22.66
C ASP A 485 28.94 -23.47 23.38
N ARG A 486 27.61 -23.37 23.42
CA ARG A 486 26.87 -22.28 24.09
C ARG A 486 27.17 -20.90 23.51
N THR A 487 27.34 -20.82 22.20
CA THR A 487 27.50 -19.55 21.48
C THR A 487 26.30 -19.23 20.59
N GLY A 488 26.20 -17.97 20.17
CA GLY A 488 25.18 -17.51 19.24
C GLY A 488 23.82 -17.22 19.88
N PRO A 489 22.72 -17.35 19.11
CA PRO A 489 21.36 -17.09 19.58
C PRO A 489 20.96 -17.99 20.76
N LYS A 490 20.16 -17.43 21.67
CA LYS A 490 19.63 -18.10 22.86
C LYS A 490 18.22 -17.61 23.17
N ILE A 491 17.45 -18.41 23.90
CA ILE A 491 16.11 -18.06 24.39
C ILE A 491 16.04 -18.43 25.87
N ASP A 492 15.61 -17.50 26.72
CA ASP A 492 15.46 -17.74 28.16
C ASP A 492 13.99 -18.05 28.49
N TRP A 493 13.73 -19.30 28.87
CA TRP A 493 12.41 -19.80 29.22
C TRP A 493 12.16 -19.72 30.73
N LEU A 494 10.98 -19.24 31.10
CA LEU A 494 10.44 -19.29 32.45
C LEU A 494 9.46 -20.46 32.55
N ILE A 495 9.68 -21.33 33.54
CA ILE A 495 8.82 -22.45 33.89
C ILE A 495 8.29 -22.23 35.30
N LEU A 496 6.97 -22.20 35.44
CA LEU A 496 6.27 -22.13 36.72
C LEU A 496 5.40 -23.36 36.86
N ARG A 497 5.49 -24.07 37.98
CA ARG A 497 4.63 -25.24 38.26
C ARG A 497 4.12 -25.24 39.70
N PRO A 498 2.99 -25.90 39.99
CA PRO A 498 2.48 -26.01 41.35
C PRO A 498 3.52 -26.63 42.29
N ALA A 499 3.75 -26.01 43.44
CA ALA A 499 4.82 -26.43 44.35
C ALA A 499 4.52 -27.76 45.07
N ASP A 500 3.25 -28.10 45.21
CA ASP A 500 2.73 -29.30 45.86
C ASP A 500 2.51 -30.48 44.90
N ALA A 501 2.73 -30.27 43.58
CA ALA A 501 2.61 -31.29 42.55
C ALA A 501 3.41 -32.56 42.90
N LYS A 502 2.73 -33.71 42.85
CA LYS A 502 3.29 -35.03 43.22
C LYS A 502 3.97 -35.77 42.07
N GLY A 503 3.88 -35.24 40.86
CA GLY A 503 4.44 -35.82 39.64
C GLY A 503 4.46 -34.80 38.50
N PRO A 504 4.75 -35.24 37.27
CA PRO A 504 4.75 -34.38 36.09
C PRO A 504 3.38 -33.76 35.86
N VAL A 505 3.35 -32.46 35.55
CA VAL A 505 2.10 -31.69 35.32
C VAL A 505 1.94 -31.30 33.85
N PRO A 506 0.70 -31.25 33.33
CA PRO A 506 0.45 -30.69 32.00
C PRO A 506 0.87 -29.22 31.93
N ALA A 507 1.17 -28.70 30.74
CA ALA A 507 1.72 -27.36 30.56
C ALA A 507 0.91 -26.50 29.58
N ILE A 508 0.78 -25.22 29.90
CA ILE A 508 0.31 -24.17 29.00
C ILE A 508 1.52 -23.33 28.60
N MET A 509 1.80 -23.28 27.30
CA MET A 509 2.99 -22.65 26.74
C MET A 509 2.67 -21.51 25.78
N LEU A 510 3.38 -20.39 25.90
CA LEU A 510 3.26 -19.25 24.96
C LEU A 510 4.53 -18.40 24.86
N LEU A 511 4.67 -17.65 23.78
CA LEU A 511 5.60 -16.53 23.72
C LEU A 511 4.94 -15.25 24.24
N ASN A 512 5.69 -14.42 24.96
CA ASN A 512 5.23 -13.12 25.44
C ASN A 512 5.95 -11.96 24.73
N TYR A 513 5.34 -10.77 24.77
CA TYR A 513 5.81 -9.61 24.03
C TYR A 513 6.95 -8.85 24.69
N TYR A 514 6.92 -8.72 26.02
CA TYR A 514 7.68 -7.67 26.70
C TYR A 514 8.66 -8.21 27.74
N GLY A 515 8.78 -9.53 27.85
CA GLY A 515 9.71 -10.22 28.72
C GLY A 515 9.05 -10.96 29.87
N ASN A 516 9.69 -12.05 30.31
CA ASN A 516 9.18 -12.93 31.37
C ASN A 516 8.91 -12.17 32.68
N HIS A 517 9.79 -11.22 33.05
CA HIS A 517 9.63 -10.36 34.24
C HIS A 517 8.32 -9.56 34.26
N THR A 518 7.68 -9.30 33.11
CA THR A 518 6.43 -8.53 33.07
C THR A 518 5.22 -9.30 33.60
N LEU A 519 5.33 -10.63 33.73
CA LEU A 519 4.22 -11.51 34.11
C LEU A 519 4.17 -11.79 35.61
N LEU A 520 5.25 -11.48 36.35
CA LEU A 520 5.37 -11.72 37.79
C LEU A 520 6.11 -10.56 38.46
N SER A 521 5.65 -10.16 39.65
CA SER A 521 6.37 -9.18 40.48
C SER A 521 7.67 -9.71 41.11
N ASP A 522 8.00 -10.98 40.87
CA ASP A 522 9.12 -11.66 41.50
C ASP A 522 10.46 -11.15 40.97
N PRO A 523 11.37 -10.62 41.83
CA PRO A 523 12.63 -10.02 41.40
C PRO A 523 13.63 -10.99 40.78
N GLU A 524 13.50 -12.30 41.03
CA GLU A 524 14.41 -13.30 40.51
C GLU A 524 14.13 -13.65 39.04
N VAL A 525 12.95 -13.29 38.51
CA VAL A 525 12.64 -13.48 37.09
C VAL A 525 13.49 -12.52 36.26
N LEU A 526 14.25 -13.06 35.32
CA LEU A 526 15.20 -12.28 34.52
C LEU A 526 14.49 -11.30 33.58
N VAL A 527 15.07 -10.12 33.46
CA VAL A 527 14.72 -9.15 32.42
C VAL A 527 15.46 -9.56 31.14
N PRO A 528 14.78 -9.71 29.99
CA PRO A 528 15.42 -10.18 28.77
C PRO A 528 16.37 -9.11 28.21
N ASP A 529 17.52 -9.56 27.71
CA ASP A 529 18.48 -8.70 26.99
C ASP A 529 18.30 -8.86 25.48
N CYS A 530 17.16 -8.42 24.98
CA CYS A 530 16.82 -8.41 23.57
C CYS A 530 16.29 -7.05 23.12
N TRP A 531 16.30 -6.82 21.81
CA TRP A 531 15.71 -5.63 21.24
C TRP A 531 14.19 -5.73 21.29
N LEU A 532 13.53 -4.66 21.75
CA LEU A 532 12.08 -4.48 21.73
C LEU A 532 11.73 -3.06 21.29
N ASP A 533 10.55 -2.85 20.71
CA ASP A 533 10.11 -1.49 20.35
C ASP A 533 9.92 -0.61 21.59
N ASP A 534 10.40 0.64 21.50
CA ASP A 534 10.31 1.59 22.60
C ASP A 534 8.85 1.86 22.97
N SER A 535 8.55 1.77 24.26
CA SER A 535 7.18 1.85 24.73
C SER A 535 7.11 2.35 26.17
N LYS A 536 6.56 3.55 26.34
CA LYS A 536 6.32 4.13 27.68
C LYS A 536 5.30 3.33 28.49
N THR A 537 4.31 2.74 27.82
CA THR A 537 3.27 1.93 28.46
C THR A 537 3.83 0.60 28.96
N HIS A 538 4.72 -0.02 28.19
CA HIS A 538 5.32 -1.32 28.52
C HIS A 538 6.71 -1.22 29.15
N LYS A 539 7.15 -0.01 29.52
CA LYS A 539 8.41 0.24 30.25
C LYS A 539 9.67 -0.21 29.48
N ILE A 540 9.63 -0.03 28.16
CA ILE A 540 10.76 -0.28 27.26
C ILE A 540 11.39 1.07 26.93
N ASN A 541 12.69 1.20 27.23
CA ASN A 541 13.47 2.41 27.07
C ASN A 541 14.79 2.09 26.37
N GLY A 542 15.10 2.80 25.27
CA GLY A 542 16.32 2.53 24.50
C GLY A 542 16.32 1.14 23.86
N ASN A 543 15.13 0.69 23.45
CA ASN A 543 14.85 -0.63 22.88
C ASN A 543 15.27 -1.80 23.76
N ARG A 544 15.20 -1.62 25.08
CA ARG A 544 15.47 -2.66 26.08
C ARG A 544 14.38 -2.68 27.14
N ALA A 545 13.99 -3.88 27.55
CA ALA A 545 13.17 -4.07 28.73
C ALA A 545 13.91 -3.57 29.97
N SER A 546 13.16 -3.19 31.00
CA SER A 546 13.71 -2.67 32.24
C SER A 546 12.97 -3.21 33.46
N GLU A 547 13.62 -3.15 34.62
CA GLU A 547 13.03 -3.53 35.92
C GLU A 547 11.70 -2.81 36.22
N GLU A 548 11.47 -1.61 35.67
CA GLU A 548 10.21 -0.87 35.85
C GLU A 548 8.99 -1.60 35.26
N GLY A 549 9.19 -2.51 34.31
CA GLY A 549 8.14 -3.34 33.70
C GLY A 549 7.75 -4.57 34.51
N ARG A 550 8.43 -4.86 35.63
CA ARG A 550 8.21 -6.07 36.42
C ARG A 550 6.79 -6.16 36.96
N GLY A 551 6.15 -7.33 36.76
CA GLY A 551 4.79 -7.60 37.19
C GLY A 551 3.70 -6.76 36.51
N LEU A 552 4.01 -6.07 35.40
CA LEU A 552 3.06 -5.20 34.69
C LEU A 552 1.71 -5.91 34.44
N PHE A 553 1.72 -7.16 33.98
CA PHE A 553 0.51 -7.90 33.61
C PHE A 553 -0.18 -8.63 34.77
N GLN A 554 0.23 -8.40 36.02
CA GLN A 554 -0.51 -8.82 37.21
C GLN A 554 -1.63 -7.84 37.59
N ASP A 555 -1.61 -6.61 37.07
CA ASP A 555 -2.67 -5.64 37.31
C ASP A 555 -3.97 -6.05 36.58
N LYS A 556 -4.98 -6.38 37.37
CA LYS A 556 -6.31 -6.82 36.90
C LYS A 556 -7.10 -5.74 36.19
N ASN A 557 -6.66 -4.48 36.25
CA ASN A 557 -7.29 -3.36 35.55
C ASN A 557 -6.75 -3.15 34.13
N LEU A 558 -5.74 -3.92 33.72
CA LEU A 558 -5.25 -3.89 32.34
C LEU A 558 -6.21 -4.63 31.39
N LEU A 559 -6.20 -4.19 30.13
CA LEU A 559 -6.97 -4.85 29.06
C LEU A 559 -6.47 -6.27 28.80
N SER A 560 -5.18 -6.53 29.01
CA SER A 560 -4.58 -7.86 28.93
C SER A 560 -4.06 -8.29 30.30
N VAL A 561 -4.36 -9.52 30.70
CA VAL A 561 -3.95 -10.10 31.99
C VAL A 561 -3.35 -11.48 31.81
N PHE A 562 -2.42 -11.86 32.69
CA PHE A 562 -1.84 -13.21 32.74
C PHE A 562 -2.02 -13.80 34.15
N PRO A 563 -3.13 -14.52 34.40
CA PRO A 563 -3.50 -15.01 35.73
C PRO A 563 -2.72 -16.29 36.07
N VAL A 564 -1.40 -16.17 36.23
CA VAL A 564 -0.49 -17.29 36.49
C VAL A 564 -0.95 -18.12 37.70
N GLU A 565 -1.42 -17.48 38.77
CA GLU A 565 -1.94 -18.14 39.96
C GLU A 565 -3.14 -19.04 39.64
N MET A 566 -4.03 -18.60 38.73
CA MET A 566 -5.21 -19.37 38.31
C MET A 566 -4.81 -20.60 37.50
N ILE A 567 -3.84 -20.45 36.58
CA ILE A 567 -3.30 -21.55 35.77
C ILE A 567 -2.69 -22.63 36.67
N LEU A 568 -1.85 -22.20 37.62
CA LEU A 568 -1.21 -23.09 38.59
C LEU A 568 -2.23 -23.76 39.53
N ALA A 569 -3.24 -23.01 40.00
CA ALA A 569 -4.29 -23.56 40.87
C ALA A 569 -5.16 -24.61 40.17
N ARG A 570 -5.27 -24.56 38.83
CA ARG A 570 -5.92 -25.59 38.01
C ARG A 570 -5.01 -26.79 37.71
N GLY A 571 -3.78 -26.79 38.22
CA GLY A 571 -2.84 -27.91 38.13
C GLY A 571 -1.93 -27.90 36.90
N TYR A 572 -1.92 -26.80 36.13
CA TYR A 572 -1.08 -26.65 34.94
C TYR A 572 0.21 -25.92 35.26
N ALA A 573 1.31 -26.33 34.63
CA ALA A 573 2.50 -25.48 34.53
C ALA A 573 2.26 -24.35 33.52
N PHE A 574 2.90 -23.20 33.77
CA PHE A 574 2.96 -22.08 32.85
C PHE A 574 4.39 -21.93 32.31
N VAL A 575 4.56 -22.00 30.99
CA VAL A 575 5.85 -22.00 30.31
C VAL A 575 5.91 -20.86 29.29
N THR A 576 6.91 -20.00 29.38
CA THR A 576 6.97 -18.83 28.47
C THR A 576 8.37 -18.31 28.20
N ALA A 577 8.53 -17.63 27.06
CA ALA A 577 9.74 -16.90 26.69
C ALA A 577 9.39 -15.60 25.94
N CYS A 578 10.31 -14.65 25.94
CA CYS A 578 10.15 -13.39 25.22
C CYS A 578 10.35 -13.61 23.71
N TYR A 579 9.39 -13.23 22.87
CA TYR A 579 9.51 -13.39 21.42
C TYR A 579 10.69 -12.58 20.81
N GLY A 580 11.08 -11.48 21.45
CA GLY A 580 12.19 -10.63 21.01
C GLY A 580 13.56 -11.30 21.11
N GLU A 581 13.70 -12.34 21.97
CA GLU A 581 14.91 -13.18 22.02
C GLU A 581 14.98 -14.14 20.83
N VAL A 582 13.84 -14.43 20.20
CA VAL A 582 13.77 -15.23 18.98
C VAL A 582 14.18 -14.35 17.79
N SER A 583 13.42 -13.29 17.54
CA SER A 583 13.71 -12.28 16.51
C SER A 583 13.00 -10.98 16.85
N ALA A 584 13.63 -9.86 16.52
CA ALA A 584 13.02 -8.54 16.64
C ALA A 584 11.81 -8.38 15.70
N ASP A 585 10.90 -7.47 16.07
CA ASP A 585 9.66 -7.17 15.33
C ASP A 585 9.40 -5.66 15.30
N PRO A 586 10.22 -4.89 14.56
CA PRO A 586 10.10 -3.44 14.54
C PRO A 586 8.85 -3.00 13.79
N GLU A 587 8.04 -2.16 14.43
CA GLU A 587 6.86 -1.55 13.80
C GLU A 587 7.22 -0.65 12.61
N ALA A 588 8.37 0.04 12.69
CA ALA A 588 8.85 0.93 11.63
C ALA A 588 9.40 0.12 10.44
N THR A 589 8.76 0.26 9.27
CA THR A 589 9.09 -0.48 8.04
C THR A 589 10.55 -0.36 7.61
N GLU A 590 11.16 0.80 7.84
CA GLU A 590 12.57 1.09 7.51
C GLU A 590 13.57 0.36 8.41
N LEU A 591 13.14 -0.11 9.58
CA LEU A 591 13.98 -0.88 10.50
C LEU A 591 13.87 -2.39 10.25
N GLN A 592 12.77 -2.86 9.64
CA GLN A 592 12.47 -4.29 9.45
C GLN A 592 13.60 -5.03 8.73
N ASP A 593 14.13 -4.48 7.62
CA ASP A 593 15.20 -5.13 6.85
C ASP A 593 16.53 -5.24 7.61
N SER A 594 16.76 -4.39 8.61
CA SER A 594 18.02 -4.37 9.37
C SER A 594 17.96 -5.14 10.69
N LEU A 595 16.78 -5.25 11.30
CA LEU A 595 16.63 -5.81 12.66
C LEU A 595 15.90 -7.15 12.68
N ALA A 596 14.89 -7.35 11.83
CA ALA A 596 14.03 -8.54 11.90
C ALA A 596 14.79 -9.85 11.65
N TRP A 597 15.90 -9.77 10.92
CA TRP A 597 16.74 -10.92 10.54
C TRP A 597 17.87 -11.21 11.54
N GLY A 598 17.83 -10.63 12.74
CA GLY A 598 18.70 -10.97 13.88
C GLY A 598 18.21 -12.19 14.68
N GLY A 599 18.87 -12.49 15.80
CA GLY A 599 18.46 -13.60 16.68
C GLY A 599 18.62 -14.97 16.02
N VAL A 600 17.60 -15.83 16.12
CA VAL A 600 17.65 -17.23 15.63
C VAL A 600 17.85 -17.34 14.11
N PHE A 601 17.59 -16.27 13.35
CA PHE A 601 17.91 -16.24 11.92
C PHE A 601 19.40 -16.44 11.62
N GLY A 602 20.28 -16.10 12.56
CA GLY A 602 21.72 -16.38 12.45
C GLY A 602 22.06 -17.88 12.42
N LEU A 603 21.12 -18.75 12.78
CA LEU A 603 21.29 -20.20 12.71
C LEU A 603 21.10 -20.74 11.27
N TRP A 604 20.51 -19.95 10.37
CA TRP A 604 20.08 -20.43 9.05
C TRP A 604 20.82 -19.69 7.92
N PRO A 605 21.54 -20.40 7.03
CA PRO A 605 22.30 -19.78 5.93
C PRO A 605 21.47 -18.96 4.93
N ASP A 606 20.16 -19.17 4.91
CA ASP A 606 19.17 -18.45 4.12
C ASP A 606 18.31 -17.49 4.94
N GLY A 607 18.70 -17.18 6.18
CA GLY A 607 17.99 -16.26 7.05
C GLY A 607 17.64 -14.94 6.35
N GLY A 608 16.34 -14.60 6.33
CA GLY A 608 15.81 -13.39 5.69
C GLY A 608 15.76 -13.37 4.16
N LYS A 609 16.32 -14.37 3.46
CA LYS A 609 16.28 -14.42 1.98
C LYS A 609 14.89 -14.78 1.44
N PRO A 610 14.54 -14.37 0.20
CA PRO A 610 13.31 -14.79 -0.48
C PRO A 610 13.12 -16.32 -0.44
N GLY A 611 11.99 -16.79 0.09
CA GLY A 611 11.69 -18.22 0.28
C GLY A 611 12.24 -18.87 1.55
N GLY A 612 13.16 -18.21 2.27
CA GLY A 612 13.65 -18.65 3.57
C GLY A 612 12.65 -18.38 4.71
N PRO A 613 13.03 -18.69 5.97
CA PRO A 613 12.20 -18.45 7.15
C PRO A 613 11.75 -17.00 7.31
N ARG A 614 10.63 -16.81 8.00
CA ARG A 614 10.02 -15.50 8.32
C ARG A 614 9.73 -15.39 9.81
N ALA A 615 9.50 -14.18 10.30
CA ALA A 615 9.41 -13.94 11.75
C ALA A 615 8.31 -14.79 12.42
N LEU A 616 7.12 -14.89 11.81
CA LEU A 616 6.05 -15.77 12.28
C LEU A 616 6.49 -17.24 12.36
N GLY A 617 7.22 -17.72 11.35
CA GLY A 617 7.77 -19.07 11.32
C GLY A 617 8.90 -19.28 12.33
N ALA A 618 9.72 -18.26 12.58
CA ALA A 618 10.78 -18.31 13.59
C ALA A 618 10.21 -18.37 15.02
N TRP A 619 9.15 -17.59 15.30
CA TRP A 619 8.41 -17.65 16.57
C TRP A 619 7.70 -19.00 16.74
N ALA A 620 7.07 -19.51 15.69
CA ALA A 620 6.50 -20.85 15.69
C ALA A 620 7.57 -21.92 15.96
N TRP A 621 8.74 -21.78 15.33
CA TRP A 621 9.89 -22.63 15.55
C TRP A 621 10.38 -22.59 16.99
N ALA A 622 10.47 -21.40 17.60
CA ALA A 622 10.85 -21.26 19.01
C ALA A 622 9.87 -22.00 19.94
N LEU A 623 8.56 -21.94 19.68
CA LEU A 623 7.57 -22.74 20.42
C LEU A 623 7.84 -24.25 20.28
N MET A 624 8.13 -24.73 19.07
CA MET A 624 8.49 -26.15 18.85
C MET A 624 9.77 -26.55 19.59
N ARG A 625 10.76 -25.66 19.70
CA ARG A 625 11.97 -25.89 20.52
C ARG A 625 11.69 -25.82 22.03
N GLY A 626 10.75 -24.96 22.44
CA GLY A 626 10.23 -24.94 23.81
C GLY A 626 9.58 -26.27 24.19
N LEU A 627 8.91 -26.95 23.25
CA LEU A 627 8.40 -28.30 23.47
C LEU A 627 9.53 -29.34 23.62
N ASP A 628 10.62 -29.23 22.85
CA ASP A 628 11.83 -30.06 23.05
C ASP A 628 12.43 -29.84 24.46
N MET A 629 12.39 -28.61 24.98
CA MET A 629 12.79 -28.32 26.36
C MET A 629 11.84 -28.96 27.38
N ILE A 630 10.53 -28.92 27.15
CA ILE A 630 9.53 -29.57 28.03
C ILE A 630 9.74 -31.09 28.07
N GLU A 631 10.07 -31.74 26.95
CA GLU A 631 10.43 -33.17 26.90
C GLU A 631 11.66 -33.50 27.75
N ALA A 632 12.58 -32.56 27.90
CA ALA A 632 13.79 -32.71 28.72
C ALA A 632 13.58 -32.34 30.20
N GLU A 633 12.41 -31.81 30.59
CA GLU A 633 12.10 -31.41 31.97
C GLU A 633 11.18 -32.44 32.66
N PRO A 634 11.71 -33.32 33.52
CA PRO A 634 10.94 -34.43 34.09
C PRO A 634 9.76 -33.99 34.98
N ALA A 635 9.74 -32.73 35.42
CA ALA A 635 8.62 -32.19 36.19
C ALA A 635 7.40 -31.82 35.35
N LEU A 636 7.49 -31.89 34.02
CA LEU A 636 6.42 -31.55 33.08
C LEU A 636 6.01 -32.77 32.25
N ASP A 637 4.73 -32.86 31.91
CA ASP A 637 4.18 -33.89 31.05
C ASP A 637 4.13 -33.40 29.60
N ALA A 638 5.18 -33.72 28.83
CA ALA A 638 5.31 -33.31 27.44
C ALA A 638 4.22 -33.87 26.50
N SER A 639 3.47 -34.90 26.92
CA SER A 639 2.34 -35.43 26.14
C SER A 639 1.06 -34.61 26.30
N ARG A 640 1.04 -33.68 27.26
CA ARG A 640 -0.11 -32.84 27.63
C ARG A 640 0.27 -31.36 27.66
N VAL A 641 0.63 -30.84 26.48
CA VAL A 641 0.98 -29.43 26.28
C VAL A 641 -0.06 -28.74 25.40
N LEU A 642 -0.60 -27.63 25.92
CA LEU A 642 -1.40 -26.66 25.17
C LEU A 642 -0.51 -25.49 24.78
N VAL A 643 -0.47 -25.15 23.49
CA VAL A 643 0.22 -23.94 23.01
C VAL A 643 -0.80 -22.83 22.73
N THR A 644 -0.50 -21.62 23.19
CA THR A 644 -1.34 -20.45 23.00
C THR A 644 -0.55 -19.19 22.68
N GLY A 645 -1.26 -18.14 22.24
CA GLY A 645 -0.73 -16.83 21.94
C GLY A 645 -1.82 -15.87 21.49
N SER A 646 -1.56 -14.57 21.62
CA SER A 646 -2.48 -13.52 21.17
C SER A 646 -1.93 -12.79 19.95
N SER A 647 -2.79 -12.37 19.02
CA SER A 647 -2.43 -11.59 17.84
C SER A 647 -1.33 -12.24 17.00
N ARG A 648 -0.23 -11.55 16.68
CA ARG A 648 0.91 -12.11 15.93
C ARG A 648 1.55 -13.32 16.61
N LEU A 649 1.51 -13.42 17.95
CA LEU A 649 1.99 -14.60 18.67
C LEU A 649 0.93 -15.72 18.69
N GLY A 650 -0.35 -15.37 18.54
CA GLY A 650 -1.42 -16.34 18.22
C GLY A 650 -1.26 -16.93 16.81
N LYS A 651 -0.83 -16.13 15.82
CA LYS A 651 -0.42 -16.62 14.49
C LYS A 651 0.77 -17.59 14.62
N ALA A 652 1.77 -17.27 15.43
CA ALA A 652 2.91 -18.15 15.69
C ALA A 652 2.49 -19.47 16.39
N ALA A 653 1.58 -19.40 17.37
CA ALA A 653 1.03 -20.58 18.05
C ALA A 653 0.21 -21.46 17.10
N LEU A 654 -0.60 -20.86 16.21
CA LEU A 654 -1.31 -21.55 15.13
C LEU A 654 -0.33 -22.32 14.24
N LEU A 655 0.75 -21.67 13.80
CA LEU A 655 1.78 -22.29 12.97
C LEU A 655 2.55 -23.39 13.71
N ALA A 656 2.92 -23.18 14.97
CA ALA A 656 3.60 -24.19 15.79
C ALA A 656 2.72 -25.43 15.94
N GLY A 657 1.45 -25.23 16.27
CA GLY A 657 0.45 -26.30 16.32
C GLY A 657 0.29 -26.99 14.97
N ALA A 658 0.19 -26.25 13.87
CA ALA A 658 0.00 -26.80 12.54
C ALA A 658 1.22 -27.59 12.03
N TRP A 659 2.44 -27.24 12.42
CA TRP A 659 3.68 -27.95 12.03
C TRP A 659 4.05 -29.09 12.98
N ASP A 660 3.77 -28.96 14.27
CA ASP A 660 4.17 -29.93 15.29
C ASP A 660 2.96 -30.61 15.94
N GLU A 661 2.81 -31.89 15.64
CA GLU A 661 1.67 -32.70 16.12
C GLU A 661 1.81 -33.13 17.58
N ARG A 662 2.96 -32.87 18.22
CA ARG A 662 3.17 -33.15 19.65
C ARG A 662 2.37 -32.23 20.57
N PHE A 663 2.02 -31.01 20.12
CA PHE A 663 1.08 -30.16 20.85
C PHE A 663 -0.29 -30.82 20.92
N LYS A 664 -0.77 -31.10 22.14
CA LYS A 664 -2.03 -31.82 22.37
C LYS A 664 -3.26 -30.95 22.10
N ALA A 665 -3.15 -29.67 22.44
CA ALA A 665 -4.18 -28.66 22.24
C ALA A 665 -3.54 -27.35 21.75
N VAL A 666 -4.31 -26.59 20.97
CA VAL A 666 -3.91 -25.28 20.47
C VAL A 666 -5.06 -24.31 20.76
N VAL A 667 -4.76 -23.18 21.39
CA VAL A 667 -5.75 -22.12 21.56
C VAL A 667 -5.14 -20.84 21.03
N VAL A 668 -5.86 -20.11 20.17
CA VAL A 668 -5.32 -18.87 19.61
C VAL A 668 -6.28 -17.73 19.84
N ASN A 669 -5.73 -16.62 20.31
CA ASN A 669 -6.48 -15.46 20.72
C ASN A 669 -6.29 -14.35 19.69
N GLN A 670 -7.39 -13.92 19.07
CA GLN A 670 -7.50 -12.68 18.30
C GLN A 670 -6.40 -12.56 17.25
N THR A 671 -6.30 -13.56 16.37
CA THR A 671 -5.12 -13.71 15.51
C THR A 671 -5.04 -12.67 14.41
N GLY A 672 -6.18 -12.22 13.87
CA GLY A 672 -6.25 -11.26 12.76
C GLY A 672 -5.79 -11.86 11.43
N GLY A 673 -5.82 -11.05 10.37
CA GLY A 673 -5.50 -11.45 9.00
C GLY A 673 -4.11 -12.11 8.88
N GLY A 674 -4.04 -13.22 8.14
CA GLY A 674 -2.88 -14.09 8.09
C GLY A 674 -2.75 -15.06 9.29
N GLY A 675 -3.75 -15.08 10.17
CA GLY A 675 -3.96 -16.07 11.22
C GLY A 675 -5.14 -16.99 10.90
N VAL A 676 -6.22 -16.90 11.67
CA VAL A 676 -7.44 -17.70 11.46
C VAL A 676 -8.42 -17.10 10.43
N PRO A 677 -8.70 -15.78 10.39
CA PRO A 677 -9.71 -15.24 9.49
C PRO A 677 -9.45 -15.57 8.02
N LEU A 678 -10.51 -15.85 7.26
CA LEU A 678 -10.42 -16.12 5.82
C LEU A 678 -9.86 -14.90 5.07
N ALA A 679 -8.68 -15.04 4.46
CA ALA A 679 -8.02 -13.98 3.70
C ALA A 679 -8.83 -13.56 2.47
N LYS A 680 -9.63 -14.47 1.88
CA LYS A 680 -10.51 -14.17 0.73
C LYS A 680 -11.67 -13.22 1.05
N ARG A 681 -11.98 -12.98 2.33
CA ARG A 681 -12.99 -11.97 2.74
C ARG A 681 -12.55 -10.55 2.46
N ASN A 682 -11.24 -10.30 2.36
CA ASN A 682 -10.68 -8.96 2.16
C ASN A 682 -11.32 -7.92 3.11
N PHE A 683 -11.33 -8.23 4.40
CA PHE A 683 -11.99 -7.49 5.47
C PHE A 683 -10.97 -7.22 6.59
N GLY A 684 -10.90 -6.00 7.10
CA GLY A 684 -9.94 -5.63 8.14
C GLY A 684 -8.48 -5.73 7.68
N GLU A 685 -7.67 -6.44 8.46
CA GLU A 685 -6.33 -6.92 8.11
C GLU A 685 -6.45 -7.94 6.97
N HIS A 686 -5.87 -7.60 5.82
CA HIS A 686 -5.96 -8.37 4.58
C HIS A 686 -4.59 -8.48 3.92
N VAL A 687 -4.48 -9.36 2.91
CA VAL A 687 -3.24 -9.67 2.16
C VAL A 687 -2.37 -8.45 1.86
N LEU A 688 -2.98 -7.36 1.40
CA LEU A 688 -2.27 -6.13 1.04
C LEU A 688 -1.71 -5.40 2.28
N SER A 689 -2.50 -5.22 3.35
CA SER A 689 -1.97 -4.63 4.57
C SER A 689 -0.89 -5.51 5.20
N GLU A 690 -1.09 -6.84 5.20
CA GLU A 690 -0.14 -7.83 5.71
C GLU A 690 1.23 -7.73 5.02
N THR A 691 1.23 -7.75 3.69
CA THR A 691 2.46 -7.78 2.88
C THR A 691 3.14 -6.42 2.73
N SER A 692 2.41 -5.31 2.96
CA SER A 692 2.95 -3.95 2.86
C SER A 692 3.46 -3.39 4.20
N ARG A 693 2.88 -3.81 5.33
CA ARG A 693 3.22 -3.29 6.67
C ARG A 693 4.16 -4.20 7.45
N PHE A 694 4.05 -5.50 7.25
CA PHE A 694 4.80 -6.50 8.01
C PHE A 694 5.66 -7.33 7.04
N THR A 695 6.60 -6.67 6.36
CA THR A 695 7.37 -7.24 5.24
C THR A 695 8.23 -8.43 5.67
N HIS A 696 8.52 -8.55 6.96
CA HIS A 696 9.31 -9.62 7.56
C HIS A 696 8.47 -10.80 8.11
N TRP A 697 7.15 -10.65 8.25
CA TRP A 697 6.27 -11.71 8.78
C TRP A 697 5.93 -12.79 7.76
N PHE A 698 5.77 -12.41 6.50
CA PHE A 698 5.29 -13.29 5.43
C PHE A 698 6.33 -13.47 4.31
N SER A 699 6.17 -14.54 3.54
CA SER A 699 6.92 -14.77 2.31
C SER A 699 6.59 -13.68 1.28
N PRO A 700 7.59 -13.11 0.58
CA PRO A 700 7.36 -12.19 -0.54
C PRO A 700 6.46 -12.77 -1.64
N ALA A 701 6.39 -14.11 -1.76
CA ALA A 701 5.48 -14.79 -2.68
C ALA A 701 4.01 -14.45 -2.42
N TYR A 702 3.64 -14.17 -1.18
CA TYR A 702 2.28 -13.85 -0.77
C TYR A 702 1.78 -12.52 -1.34
N ALA A 703 2.69 -11.56 -1.55
CA ALA A 703 2.38 -10.23 -2.08
C ALA A 703 1.78 -10.28 -3.49
N LYS A 704 1.95 -11.39 -4.23
CA LYS A 704 1.31 -11.55 -5.55
C LYS A 704 -0.21 -11.61 -5.49
N TYR A 705 -0.81 -11.88 -4.34
CA TYR A 705 -2.26 -11.90 -4.14
C TYR A 705 -2.79 -10.54 -3.63
N ALA A 706 -1.90 -9.61 -3.26
CA ALA A 706 -2.26 -8.32 -2.68
C ALA A 706 -3.12 -7.46 -3.64
N GLY A 707 -4.35 -7.15 -3.21
CA GLY A 707 -5.29 -6.34 -3.96
C GLY A 707 -5.79 -6.96 -5.25
N LYS A 708 -5.74 -8.30 -5.37
CA LYS A 708 -6.36 -9.07 -6.46
C LYS A 708 -7.70 -9.67 -6.01
N GLU A 709 -8.48 -10.11 -6.99
CA GLU A 709 -9.71 -10.88 -6.74
C GLU A 709 -9.41 -12.16 -5.94
N ALA A 710 -10.34 -12.54 -5.07
CA ALA A 710 -10.21 -13.71 -4.19
C ALA A 710 -9.92 -15.01 -4.95
N SER A 711 -10.45 -15.16 -6.17
CA SER A 711 -10.22 -16.32 -7.05
C SER A 711 -8.78 -16.49 -7.50
N SER A 712 -7.94 -15.46 -7.35
CA SER A 712 -6.51 -15.55 -7.69
C SER A 712 -5.69 -16.35 -6.68
N MET A 713 -6.18 -16.53 -5.45
CA MET A 713 -5.50 -17.24 -4.38
C MET A 713 -6.05 -18.68 -4.27
N PRO A 714 -5.25 -19.72 -4.57
CA PRO A 714 -5.71 -21.11 -4.63
C PRO A 714 -5.73 -21.82 -3.26
N PHE A 715 -5.80 -21.05 -2.18
CA PHE A 715 -5.85 -21.52 -0.80
C PHE A 715 -6.49 -20.44 0.08
N ASP A 716 -6.85 -20.82 1.29
CA ASP A 716 -7.25 -19.89 2.36
C ASP A 716 -7.01 -20.55 3.74
N GLN A 717 -7.12 -19.77 4.82
CA GLN A 717 -6.70 -20.14 6.17
C GLN A 717 -7.39 -21.38 6.74
N HIS A 718 -8.58 -21.74 6.29
CA HIS A 718 -9.28 -22.97 6.72
C HIS A 718 -8.51 -24.24 6.34
N LEU A 719 -7.72 -24.21 5.26
CA LEU A 719 -6.82 -25.31 4.92
C LEU A 719 -5.71 -25.45 5.98
N LEU A 720 -5.08 -24.35 6.41
CA LEU A 720 -4.07 -24.37 7.47
C LEU A 720 -4.67 -24.86 8.78
N VAL A 721 -5.83 -24.31 9.17
CA VAL A 721 -6.54 -24.72 10.39
C VAL A 721 -6.85 -26.22 10.35
N SER A 722 -7.23 -26.77 9.20
CA SER A 722 -7.49 -28.21 9.04
C SER A 722 -6.28 -29.07 9.44
N CYS A 723 -5.04 -28.59 9.28
CA CYS A 723 -3.82 -29.31 9.65
C CYS A 723 -3.67 -29.55 11.17
N LEU A 724 -4.53 -28.96 12.01
CA LEU A 724 -4.61 -29.22 13.44
C LEU A 724 -5.44 -30.47 13.76
N ALA A 725 -6.37 -30.86 12.88
CA ALA A 725 -7.26 -31.99 13.10
C ALA A 725 -6.47 -33.31 13.24
N PRO A 726 -6.89 -34.23 14.14
CA PRO A 726 -8.09 -34.18 14.99
C PRO A 726 -7.86 -33.58 16.40
N ARG A 727 -6.75 -32.85 16.61
CA ARG A 727 -6.39 -32.32 17.93
C ARG A 727 -7.31 -31.19 18.37
N ALA A 728 -7.23 -30.85 19.65
CA ALA A 728 -8.09 -29.83 20.24
C ALA A 728 -7.68 -28.43 19.75
N PHE A 729 -8.62 -27.67 19.18
CA PHE A 729 -8.40 -26.31 18.70
C PHE A 729 -9.52 -25.36 19.13
N LEU A 730 -9.16 -24.25 19.76
CA LEU A 730 -10.08 -23.18 20.15
C LEU A 730 -9.58 -21.84 19.60
N VAL A 731 -10.51 -21.02 19.10
CA VAL A 731 -10.23 -19.64 18.68
C VAL A 731 -11.05 -18.68 19.52
N GLU A 732 -10.40 -17.64 20.02
CA GLU A 732 -11.02 -16.60 20.85
C GLU A 732 -10.98 -15.26 20.10
N GLY A 733 -12.15 -14.72 19.79
CA GLY A 733 -12.32 -13.47 19.04
C GLY A 733 -12.73 -12.29 19.91
N PHE A 734 -12.72 -11.09 19.32
CA PHE A 734 -13.24 -9.88 19.96
C PHE A 734 -13.84 -8.90 18.96
N ASN A 735 -14.57 -7.89 19.43
CA ASN A 735 -15.30 -6.96 18.56
C ASN A 735 -14.42 -5.86 17.96
N ASN A 736 -13.57 -6.22 17.00
CA ASN A 736 -12.78 -5.25 16.23
C ASN A 736 -12.76 -5.60 14.73
N PRO A 737 -13.25 -4.71 13.85
CA PRO A 737 -13.27 -4.95 12.41
C PRO A 737 -11.90 -5.20 11.78
N TRP A 738 -10.80 -4.75 12.38
CA TRP A 738 -9.44 -5.06 11.90
C TRP A 738 -9.14 -6.56 11.94
N PHE A 739 -9.71 -7.31 12.88
CA PHE A 739 -9.39 -8.72 13.11
C PHE A 739 -10.31 -9.69 12.37
N ASP A 740 -11.35 -9.20 11.68
CA ASP A 740 -12.33 -10.01 10.97
C ASP A 740 -12.83 -11.22 11.80
N THR A 741 -13.36 -10.92 12.98
CA THR A 741 -13.91 -11.86 13.98
C THR A 741 -14.92 -12.84 13.37
N LYS A 742 -15.75 -12.37 12.44
CA LYS A 742 -16.67 -13.23 11.69
C LYS A 742 -15.92 -14.17 10.74
N GLY A 743 -14.87 -13.67 10.08
CA GLY A 743 -13.98 -14.49 9.25
C GLY A 743 -13.29 -15.61 10.03
N GLU A 744 -12.98 -15.41 11.32
CA GLU A 744 -12.45 -16.48 12.18
C GLU A 744 -13.45 -17.64 12.31
N PHE A 745 -14.71 -17.32 12.64
CA PHE A 745 -15.77 -18.32 12.78
C PHE A 745 -16.06 -19.05 11.45
N LEU A 746 -16.13 -18.32 10.34
CA LEU A 746 -16.32 -18.90 9.01
C LEU A 746 -15.17 -19.83 8.60
N CYS A 747 -13.93 -19.50 9.01
CA CYS A 747 -12.76 -20.35 8.79
C CYS A 747 -12.92 -21.69 9.52
N LEU A 748 -13.36 -21.67 10.79
CA LEU A 748 -13.62 -22.89 11.57
C LEU A 748 -14.74 -23.73 10.96
N GLN A 749 -15.84 -23.10 10.50
CA GLN A 749 -16.91 -23.82 9.80
C GLN A 749 -16.38 -24.54 8.54
N ALA A 750 -15.50 -23.89 7.77
CA ALA A 750 -14.92 -24.47 6.57
C ALA A 750 -13.88 -25.57 6.85
N ALA A 751 -13.21 -25.54 8.01
CA ALA A 751 -12.24 -26.56 8.44
C ALA A 751 -12.88 -27.75 9.18
N SER A 752 -14.04 -27.53 9.82
CA SER A 752 -14.79 -28.51 10.63
C SER A 752 -14.98 -29.89 9.97
N PRO A 753 -15.24 -30.03 8.65
CA PRO A 753 -15.38 -31.33 8.01
C PRO A 753 -14.18 -32.28 8.19
N VAL A 754 -12.97 -31.76 8.36
CA VAL A 754 -11.77 -32.57 8.56
C VAL A 754 -11.76 -33.25 9.93
N TRP A 755 -12.23 -32.57 10.99
CA TRP A 755 -12.36 -33.19 12.31
C TRP A 755 -13.29 -34.39 12.25
N THR A 756 -14.48 -34.20 11.69
CA THR A 756 -15.48 -35.27 11.52
C THR A 756 -14.95 -36.41 10.67
N PHE A 757 -14.26 -36.10 9.57
CA PHE A 757 -13.64 -37.10 8.69
C PHE A 757 -12.60 -37.96 9.42
N LEU A 758 -11.84 -37.35 10.35
CA LEU A 758 -10.83 -38.05 11.16
C LEU A 758 -11.39 -38.66 12.45
N GLY A 759 -12.72 -38.68 12.63
CA GLY A 759 -13.38 -39.33 13.76
C GLY A 759 -13.40 -38.50 15.06
N ALA A 760 -13.17 -37.19 14.98
CA ALA A 760 -13.33 -36.27 16.10
C ALA A 760 -14.55 -35.35 15.89
N PRO A 761 -15.21 -34.87 16.97
CA PRO A 761 -16.25 -33.86 16.84
C PRO A 761 -15.72 -32.60 16.15
N GLY A 762 -16.43 -32.13 15.12
CA GLY A 762 -16.19 -30.83 14.49
C GLY A 762 -16.71 -29.66 15.33
N LEU A 763 -16.75 -28.48 14.71
CA LEU A 763 -17.36 -27.28 15.29
C LEU A 763 -18.86 -27.54 15.51
N PRO A 764 -19.45 -27.16 16.66
CA PRO A 764 -20.90 -27.23 16.86
C PRO A 764 -21.69 -26.55 15.74
N GLU A 765 -22.82 -27.14 15.35
CA GLU A 765 -23.73 -26.57 14.35
C GLU A 765 -24.57 -25.45 14.99
N VAL A 766 -23.95 -24.27 15.11
CA VAL A 766 -24.57 -23.05 15.63
C VAL A 766 -24.35 -21.88 14.67
N ASP A 767 -25.18 -20.84 14.80
CA ASP A 767 -24.96 -19.56 14.13
C ASP A 767 -23.71 -18.86 14.69
N TRP A 768 -23.27 -17.78 14.03
CA TRP A 768 -22.16 -16.96 14.53
C TRP A 768 -22.48 -16.47 15.96
N PRO A 769 -21.74 -16.92 16.99
CA PRO A 769 -22.16 -16.76 18.38
C PRO A 769 -22.10 -15.30 18.80
N ASP A 770 -22.96 -14.91 19.75
CA ASP A 770 -22.89 -13.61 20.41
C ASP A 770 -21.73 -13.54 21.41
N ASP A 771 -21.46 -12.34 21.94
CA ASP A 771 -20.45 -12.16 22.96
C ASP A 771 -20.74 -13.04 24.20
N TYR A 772 -19.73 -13.76 24.66
CA TYR A 772 -19.75 -14.72 25.77
C TYR A 772 -20.61 -15.97 25.56
N ASP A 773 -21.20 -16.16 24.37
CA ASP A 773 -21.89 -17.40 24.06
C ASP A 773 -20.87 -18.53 23.85
N THR A 774 -20.95 -19.56 24.69
CA THR A 774 -20.08 -20.74 24.66
C THR A 774 -20.68 -21.90 23.88
N SER A 775 -21.85 -21.72 23.23
CA SER A 775 -22.51 -22.76 22.41
C SER A 775 -21.65 -23.25 21.24
N ALA A 776 -20.73 -22.41 20.76
CA ALA A 776 -19.76 -22.74 19.72
C ALA A 776 -18.47 -23.39 20.25
N ILE A 777 -18.32 -23.60 21.57
CA ILE A 777 -17.17 -24.33 22.13
C ILE A 777 -17.51 -25.83 22.17
N GLY A 778 -17.07 -26.55 21.14
CA GLY A 778 -17.20 -28.01 21.06
C GLY A 778 -16.13 -28.77 21.84
N PRO A 779 -16.21 -30.11 21.93
CA PRO A 779 -15.24 -30.92 22.67
C PRO A 779 -13.81 -30.91 22.10
N ARG A 780 -13.67 -30.71 20.77
CA ARG A 780 -12.39 -30.72 20.05
C ARG A 780 -12.16 -29.49 19.18
N LEU A 781 -13.21 -28.86 18.68
CA LEU A 781 -13.12 -27.64 17.87
C LEU A 781 -14.09 -26.61 18.43
N GLY A 782 -13.61 -25.40 18.70
CA GLY A 782 -14.42 -24.38 19.36
C GLY A 782 -14.14 -22.95 18.92
N TYR A 783 -15.14 -22.10 19.14
CA TYR A 783 -15.05 -20.66 18.99
C TYR A 783 -15.73 -19.95 20.17
N ALA A 784 -15.16 -18.83 20.61
CA ALA A 784 -15.80 -17.91 21.54
C ALA A 784 -15.38 -16.47 21.22
N ARG A 785 -16.16 -15.47 21.66
CA ARG A 785 -15.77 -14.06 21.52
C ARG A 785 -16.29 -13.18 22.64
N HIS A 786 -15.68 -12.00 22.80
CA HIS A 786 -16.08 -11.02 23.81
C HIS A 786 -15.93 -9.54 23.34
N PRO A 787 -16.54 -8.56 24.03
CA PRO A 787 -16.47 -7.15 23.67
C PRO A 787 -15.28 -6.38 24.29
N HIS A 788 -14.41 -7.03 25.08
CA HIS A 788 -13.23 -6.36 25.66
C HIS A 788 -12.22 -5.92 24.60
N GLY A 789 -11.20 -5.17 25.02
CA GLY A 789 -10.13 -4.71 24.15
C GLY A 789 -9.20 -5.83 23.67
N HIS A 790 -8.27 -5.46 22.78
CA HIS A 790 -7.30 -6.39 22.18
C HIS A 790 -6.33 -6.97 23.23
N GLY A 791 -6.03 -8.26 23.10
CA GLY A 791 -5.20 -9.09 23.98
C GLY A 791 -6.02 -10.04 24.87
N PHE A 792 -5.33 -10.77 25.75
CA PHE A 792 -5.96 -11.76 26.64
C PHE A 792 -6.77 -11.12 27.76
N ALA A 793 -8.09 -11.14 27.65
CA ALA A 793 -8.97 -10.82 28.76
C ALA A 793 -8.99 -11.95 29.80
N ALA A 794 -9.48 -11.68 31.01
CA ALA A 794 -9.61 -12.70 32.05
C ALA A 794 -10.54 -13.87 31.64
N ILE A 795 -11.54 -13.57 30.80
CA ILE A 795 -12.48 -14.58 30.30
C ILE A 795 -11.82 -15.56 29.33
N ASP A 796 -10.88 -15.09 28.50
CA ASP A 796 -10.11 -15.95 27.57
C ASP A 796 -9.38 -17.04 28.36
N TRP A 797 -8.71 -16.67 29.45
CA TRP A 797 -8.06 -17.64 30.32
C TRP A 797 -9.02 -18.65 30.96
N THR A 798 -10.26 -18.25 31.22
CA THR A 798 -11.28 -19.19 31.72
C THR A 798 -11.62 -20.21 30.64
N TRP A 799 -11.87 -19.76 29.40
CA TRP A 799 -12.14 -20.65 28.27
C TRP A 799 -10.95 -21.56 27.93
N ILE A 800 -9.72 -21.03 27.92
CA ILE A 800 -8.48 -21.81 27.75
C ILE A 800 -8.41 -22.94 28.78
N LEU A 801 -8.61 -22.63 30.06
CA LEU A 801 -8.46 -23.61 31.14
C LEU A 801 -9.60 -24.64 31.13
N ASP A 802 -10.83 -24.22 30.87
CA ASP A 802 -11.96 -25.14 30.75
C ASP A 802 -11.82 -26.07 29.53
N PHE A 803 -11.29 -25.55 28.42
CA PHE A 803 -10.96 -26.36 27.25
C PHE A 803 -9.78 -27.29 27.51
N ALA A 804 -8.78 -26.86 28.28
CA ALA A 804 -7.64 -27.67 28.72
C ALA A 804 -8.07 -28.84 29.61
N ASP A 805 -8.98 -28.63 30.57
CA ASP A 805 -9.48 -29.67 31.48
C ASP A 805 -10.14 -30.84 30.74
N VAL A 806 -10.68 -30.60 29.55
CA VAL A 806 -11.29 -31.63 28.70
C VAL A 806 -10.24 -32.32 27.82
N ASN A 807 -9.15 -31.64 27.46
CA ASN A 807 -8.29 -32.04 26.35
C ASN A 807 -6.84 -32.41 26.73
N LEU A 808 -6.39 -32.05 27.94
CA LEU A 808 -5.04 -32.37 28.44
C LEU A 808 -5.03 -33.60 29.34
#